data_AF-A0A1V2M466-F1
#
_entry.id   AF-A0A1V2M466-F1
#
_cell.length_a   1.000
_cell.length_b   1.000
_cell.length_c   1.000
_cell.angle_alpha   90.00
_cell.angle_beta   90.00
_cell.angle_gamma   90.00
#
_symmetry.space_group_name_H-M   'P 1'
#
loop_
_entity.id
_entity.type
_entity.pdbx_description
1 polymer ?
#
loop_
_entity_poly.entity_id
_entity_poly.type
_entity_poly.pdbx_seq_one_letter_code
_entity_poly.pdbx_strand_id
1 'polypeptide(L)'
;MSKKSNKKNKSKNSNKPQNKNVNNKSVQNNSVANKPVQNNNVNNKPVQNNNVNNKPVQNNNVNNKPVQNNSVANKPVQNNSVANKPVQNNNVKSKIKDIFDKNEIAKNTAILTTITLCSGLFVGFVYELTKGPIAMAKAGAAQEAYKEVFADAKNILPYTDFDATKAKELLDNAGFVDDTIVEVLVANDGNNELGHVMSVTAHNGYGGDITFAIGITLDGNVNGIKMLTINETPGLGMNATNEEFTSKFANKKAQMFNVTKSGSTNESEIDAISGATITTEAIVTGVNAALEYWGSITGNVVEGEIKAIVEPEPVAVESSAIYKALFADADNFAVYNNFDANAQEILSSAGFTKDTIKEVVLAKSGETEMGHIITVVAHDGFTGDITFAIGVTTEGTVVGIEMVINNETPGLGLKASDEEFTSKFTNLPVQTFSVTKEGSTSESEIDAISGATITSDAVVNGVNAGLEYWGALKDGVTEGEFSPLVLEEPAADTSEVYKVLFADADNFSAYTGFDIKAEEILDSAGFTKNSITELILAKNGDEEIGHVINVTAHDGFAGDIEFVVGITNDGVITGIEMVTNNETPGLGLKASDKEFTSKFVNVPVQELNVTKEGSTSESEIDAIAGATITTEAVVNGVNAAVEYWGALKDGATEGASLVIEEPSASVEYPTLFTDADTFIADESFNVDDTKKLLADAGFSKDTITEVLSVASGDVSLGKVVKVTAHDGFTGDIEFVVGITNDGVITGIEIVTSNETPGLGLKASDKEFTSKFVNVPIQELSVTKEGSTSESEIDAIAGATITTEAIVNGVNAVAKYWATLTGGASLVVEEPSASVEYPTLFTDADTFIAESFNVDDTKKLLADAGFSKDTITEVL
;
A
#
# COMPACT_ATOMS: atom_id res chain seq x y z
N MET A 1 8.33 83.07 -6.02
CA MET A 1 8.49 83.57 -4.64
C MET A 1 7.20 84.33 -4.25
N SER A 2 6.69 84.33 -3.01
CA SER A 2 6.99 83.52 -1.81
C SER A 2 5.91 83.75 -0.72
N LYS A 3 5.57 82.72 0.08
CA LYS A 3 4.87 82.74 1.40
C LYS A 3 3.42 83.28 1.52
N LYS A 4 2.66 82.62 2.42
CA LYS A 4 1.51 83.14 3.25
C LYS A 4 0.18 83.45 2.51
N SER A 5 -1.01 83.47 3.13
CA SER A 5 -1.44 83.18 4.54
C SER A 5 -2.97 82.99 4.70
N ASN A 6 -3.40 82.38 5.80
CA ASN A 6 -4.79 82.25 6.30
C ASN A 6 -5.62 83.56 6.42
N LYS A 7 -6.94 83.45 6.22
CA LYS A 7 -8.04 84.26 6.82
C LYS A 7 -9.26 83.35 7.03
N LYS A 8 -9.74 83.14 8.27
CA LYS A 8 -10.86 83.85 8.96
C LYS A 8 -12.19 83.79 8.19
N ASN A 9 -13.28 83.09 8.59
CA ASN A 9 -13.98 82.86 9.89
C ASN A 9 -15.09 83.92 10.20
N LYS A 10 -16.25 83.44 10.70
CA LYS A 10 -17.50 84.11 11.18
C LYS A 10 -18.61 84.37 10.12
N SER A 11 -19.92 84.40 10.43
CA SER A 11 -20.74 83.84 11.55
C SER A 11 -22.25 84.22 11.38
N LYS A 12 -23.20 83.41 11.92
CA LYS A 12 -24.63 83.77 12.28
C LYS A 12 -25.61 84.09 11.12
N ASN A 13 -26.95 83.92 11.19
CA ASN A 13 -27.89 83.24 12.13
C ASN A 13 -29.34 83.18 11.52
N SER A 14 -30.23 82.37 12.13
CA SER A 14 -31.70 82.56 12.29
C SER A 14 -32.73 82.40 11.16
N ASN A 15 -33.73 81.56 11.49
CA ASN A 15 -35.20 81.66 11.28
C ASN A 15 -35.87 81.27 9.94
N LYS A 16 -37.07 80.68 10.12
CA LYS A 16 -38.01 80.07 9.16
C LYS A 16 -39.36 80.82 9.24
N PRO A 17 -40.16 80.86 8.16
CA PRO A 17 -41.59 80.54 8.32
C PRO A 17 -42.19 79.76 7.13
N GLN A 18 -43.51 79.49 7.18
CA GLN A 18 -44.31 78.70 6.22
C GLN A 18 -45.17 79.61 5.30
N ASN A 19 -45.61 79.12 4.12
CA ASN A 19 -47.01 79.25 3.68
C ASN A 19 -47.41 78.21 2.59
N LYS A 20 -48.64 78.29 2.04
CA LYS A 20 -49.43 77.20 1.44
C LYS A 20 -49.69 77.26 -0.09
N ASN A 21 -49.99 76.07 -0.64
CA ASN A 21 -50.83 75.64 -1.77
C ASN A 21 -51.48 76.66 -2.75
N VAL A 22 -51.40 76.33 -4.06
CA VAL A 22 -52.51 76.09 -5.02
C VAL A 22 -52.00 75.03 -6.04
N ASN A 23 -52.64 73.93 -6.50
CA ASN A 23 -53.98 73.29 -6.47
C ASN A 23 -54.86 73.44 -7.75
N ASN A 24 -54.93 72.41 -8.62
CA ASN A 24 -55.99 72.27 -9.66
C ASN A 24 -56.27 70.78 -10.03
N LYS A 25 -57.40 70.49 -10.71
CA LYS A 25 -57.93 69.13 -11.03
C LYS A 25 -58.48 69.06 -12.48
N SER A 26 -59.01 67.96 -13.06
CA SER A 26 -59.39 66.60 -12.58
C SER A 26 -59.56 65.61 -13.77
N VAL A 27 -60.12 64.40 -13.51
CA VAL A 27 -61.05 63.56 -14.34
C VAL A 27 -60.60 62.10 -14.56
N GLN A 28 -61.57 61.18 -14.74
CA GLN A 28 -61.47 59.71 -14.91
C GLN A 28 -62.48 59.25 -16.01
N ASN A 29 -62.71 57.98 -16.41
CA ASN A 29 -62.40 56.65 -15.88
C ASN A 29 -62.54 55.56 -17.00
N ASN A 30 -62.53 54.27 -16.63
CA ASN A 30 -63.04 53.07 -17.34
C ASN A 30 -62.13 52.34 -18.37
N SER A 31 -62.53 51.10 -18.69
CA SER A 31 -61.73 50.00 -19.28
C SER A 31 -62.57 49.13 -20.23
N VAL A 32 -61.95 48.56 -21.27
CA VAL A 32 -62.45 47.46 -22.14
C VAL A 32 -61.26 46.63 -22.65
N ALA A 33 -61.43 45.32 -22.91
CA ALA A 33 -60.38 44.39 -23.36
C ALA A 33 -60.75 43.66 -24.67
N ASN A 34 -59.79 43.04 -25.37
CA ASN A 34 -60.07 41.97 -26.36
C ASN A 34 -58.86 41.12 -26.79
N LYS A 35 -58.99 39.79 -26.61
CA LYS A 35 -58.51 38.61 -27.38
C LYS A 35 -57.02 38.42 -27.81
N PRO A 36 -56.52 37.16 -27.83
CA PRO A 36 -55.15 36.80 -28.22
C PRO A 36 -54.96 36.52 -29.72
N VAL A 37 -53.70 36.42 -30.14
CA VAL A 37 -53.27 35.97 -31.49
C VAL A 37 -52.10 34.98 -31.33
N GLN A 38 -52.10 33.89 -32.11
CA GLN A 38 -51.02 32.90 -32.15
C GLN A 38 -49.91 33.29 -33.16
N ASN A 39 -48.67 32.86 -32.93
CA ASN A 39 -47.70 32.66 -34.02
C ASN A 39 -46.71 31.52 -33.69
N ASN A 40 -46.02 31.01 -34.71
CA ASN A 40 -45.26 29.76 -34.70
C ASN A 40 -43.80 29.89 -34.21
N ASN A 41 -43.19 28.73 -33.92
CA ASN A 41 -41.77 28.59 -33.54
C ASN A 41 -40.79 29.21 -34.54
N VAL A 42 -39.69 29.76 -34.01
CA VAL A 42 -38.48 30.10 -34.76
C VAL A 42 -37.30 29.43 -34.06
N ASN A 43 -36.66 28.46 -34.72
CA ASN A 43 -35.40 27.89 -34.23
C ASN A 43 -34.25 28.87 -34.49
N ASN A 44 -33.31 28.96 -33.56
CA ASN A 44 -32.03 29.62 -33.77
C ASN A 44 -30.90 28.79 -33.12
N LYS A 45 -29.69 28.85 -33.69
CA LYS A 45 -28.54 28.07 -33.17
C LYS A 45 -27.94 28.74 -31.91
N PRO A 46 -27.37 27.96 -30.98
CA PRO A 46 -26.60 28.53 -29.86
C PRO A 46 -25.30 29.18 -30.37
N VAL A 47 -24.85 30.19 -29.63
CA VAL A 47 -23.55 30.86 -29.78
C VAL A 47 -22.85 30.82 -28.42
N GLN A 48 -21.52 30.68 -28.41
CA GLN A 48 -20.71 30.44 -27.22
C GLN A 48 -20.78 31.60 -26.21
N ASN A 49 -20.64 31.26 -24.93
CA ASN A 49 -20.54 32.19 -23.81
C ASN A 49 -19.11 32.18 -23.24
N ASN A 50 -18.53 33.36 -22.99
CA ASN A 50 -17.27 33.50 -22.25
C ASN A 50 -17.58 33.96 -20.82
N ASN A 51 -16.97 33.33 -19.82
CA ASN A 51 -17.17 33.69 -18.43
C ASN A 51 -16.63 35.09 -18.11
N VAL A 52 -17.40 35.88 -17.36
CA VAL A 52 -16.95 37.12 -16.72
C VAL A 52 -17.12 36.96 -15.22
N ASN A 53 -16.01 37.00 -14.50
CA ASN A 53 -15.94 36.74 -13.07
C ASN A 53 -16.14 38.03 -12.25
N ASN A 54 -16.78 37.96 -11.07
CA ASN A 54 -16.86 39.12 -10.16
C ASN A 54 -17.08 38.71 -8.69
N LYS A 55 -16.47 39.46 -7.76
CA LYS A 55 -16.37 39.11 -6.32
C LYS A 55 -17.62 39.52 -5.49
N PRO A 56 -17.85 38.89 -4.32
CA PRO A 56 -19.09 39.02 -3.55
C PRO A 56 -19.18 40.30 -2.70
N VAL A 57 -20.40 40.65 -2.28
CA VAL A 57 -20.69 41.71 -1.29
C VAL A 57 -21.75 41.22 -0.29
N GLN A 58 -21.57 41.57 0.97
CA GLN A 58 -22.36 41.14 2.12
C GLN A 58 -23.80 41.70 2.15
N ASN A 59 -24.69 41.07 2.93
CA ASN A 59 -25.93 41.68 3.41
C ASN A 59 -26.18 41.31 4.88
N ASN A 60 -26.75 42.24 5.67
CA ASN A 60 -26.99 42.09 7.11
C ASN A 60 -28.49 41.93 7.43
N ASN A 61 -28.77 41.33 8.60
CA ASN A 61 -30.12 40.98 9.05
C ASN A 61 -31.11 42.14 9.14
N VAL A 62 -32.37 41.87 8.73
CA VAL A 62 -33.55 42.66 9.12
C VAL A 62 -34.66 41.70 9.56
N ASN A 63 -35.24 41.96 10.73
CA ASN A 63 -36.05 41.00 11.50
C ASN A 63 -37.52 41.47 11.57
N ASN A 64 -38.51 40.56 11.48
CA ASN A 64 -39.87 40.83 11.95
C ASN A 64 -40.71 39.57 12.25
N LYS A 65 -41.73 39.70 13.12
CA LYS A 65 -42.46 38.59 13.78
C LYS A 65 -43.90 38.35 13.24
N PRO A 66 -44.61 37.25 13.65
CA PRO A 66 -45.60 36.57 12.79
C PRO A 66 -47.10 36.91 13.03
N VAL A 67 -47.98 36.31 12.23
CA VAL A 67 -49.45 36.27 12.38
C VAL A 67 -49.97 34.85 12.03
N GLN A 68 -51.08 34.39 12.63
CA GLN A 68 -51.59 33.00 12.58
C GLN A 68 -53.03 32.85 12.04
N ASN A 69 -53.42 31.60 11.72
CA ASN A 69 -54.78 31.05 11.55
C ASN A 69 -55.56 31.43 10.26
N ASN A 70 -56.54 30.65 9.77
CA ASN A 70 -57.27 29.52 10.39
C ASN A 70 -57.74 28.45 9.35
N SER A 71 -58.26 27.29 9.80
CA SER A 71 -58.60 26.12 8.96
C SER A 71 -60.09 25.97 8.56
N VAL A 72 -60.37 25.41 7.38
CA VAL A 72 -61.70 24.93 6.90
C VAL A 72 -61.53 23.76 5.92
N ALA A 73 -62.40 22.73 5.94
CA ALA A 73 -62.36 21.58 5.03
C ALA A 73 -63.75 21.09 4.60
N ASN A 74 -63.91 20.48 3.40
CA ASN A 74 -65.02 19.56 3.08
C ASN A 74 -64.86 18.73 1.78
N LYS A 75 -64.51 17.44 1.98
CA LYS A 75 -64.97 16.21 1.26
C LYS A 75 -64.61 15.92 -0.23
N PRO A 76 -64.55 14.62 -0.62
CA PRO A 76 -63.91 14.17 -1.87
C PRO A 76 -64.87 13.71 -2.99
N VAL A 77 -64.33 13.51 -4.19
CA VAL A 77 -64.98 12.82 -5.33
C VAL A 77 -63.96 11.88 -6.00
N GLN A 78 -64.42 10.72 -6.49
CA GLN A 78 -63.60 9.65 -7.09
C GLN A 78 -63.11 10.01 -8.50
N ASN A 79 -62.03 9.34 -8.95
CA ASN A 79 -61.70 9.21 -10.37
C ASN A 79 -61.52 7.73 -10.73
N ASN A 80 -62.05 7.30 -11.88
CA ASN A 80 -62.01 5.91 -12.33
C ASN A 80 -60.90 5.70 -13.38
N SER A 81 -60.35 4.49 -13.45
CA SER A 81 -59.39 4.11 -14.49
C SER A 81 -60.02 4.14 -15.89
N VAL A 82 -59.26 4.63 -16.87
CA VAL A 82 -59.64 4.69 -18.29
C VAL A 82 -58.57 4.02 -19.13
N ALA A 83 -58.86 2.82 -19.63
CA ALA A 83 -57.95 2.08 -20.50
C ALA A 83 -58.05 2.58 -21.96
N ASN A 84 -56.92 3.03 -22.52
CA ASN A 84 -56.82 3.39 -23.94
C ASN A 84 -56.43 2.17 -24.79
N LYS A 85 -57.05 2.04 -25.97
CA LYS A 85 -56.64 1.05 -26.99
C LYS A 85 -55.51 1.61 -27.86
N PRO A 86 -54.57 0.76 -28.35
CA PRO A 86 -53.42 1.22 -29.12
C PRO A 86 -53.82 1.79 -30.49
N VAL A 87 -53.16 2.88 -30.89
CA VAL A 87 -53.31 3.50 -32.22
C VAL A 87 -52.22 2.97 -33.15
N GLN A 88 -52.61 2.28 -34.23
CA GLN A 88 -51.68 1.90 -35.29
C GLN A 88 -51.35 3.11 -36.18
N ASN A 89 -50.07 3.41 -36.37
CA ASN A 89 -49.60 4.46 -37.29
C ASN A 89 -48.56 3.90 -38.26
N ASN A 90 -48.98 3.65 -39.51
CA ASN A 90 -48.15 2.97 -40.51
C ASN A 90 -47.02 3.84 -41.12
N ASN A 91 -46.89 5.11 -40.74
CA ASN A 91 -45.94 6.04 -41.36
C ASN A 91 -44.53 6.05 -40.76
N VAL A 92 -44.24 5.23 -39.73
CA VAL A 92 -42.92 5.22 -39.06
C VAL A 92 -41.89 4.36 -39.83
N LYS A 93 -42.32 3.26 -40.47
CA LYS A 93 -41.41 2.27 -41.07
C LYS A 93 -40.57 2.77 -42.26
N SER A 94 -40.95 3.87 -42.90
CA SER A 94 -40.18 4.41 -44.05
C SER A 94 -38.98 5.26 -43.65
N LYS A 95 -39.01 5.94 -42.48
CA LYS A 95 -37.92 6.86 -42.07
C LYS A 95 -36.79 6.21 -41.29
N ILE A 96 -37.02 5.07 -40.63
CA ILE A 96 -35.97 4.38 -39.86
C ILE A 96 -34.91 3.75 -40.78
N LYS A 97 -35.28 3.41 -42.03
CA LYS A 97 -34.35 2.79 -42.98
C LYS A 97 -33.21 3.71 -43.42
N ASP A 98 -33.45 5.03 -43.45
CA ASP A 98 -32.48 6.04 -43.90
C ASP A 98 -31.54 6.51 -42.76
N ILE A 99 -31.72 6.01 -41.53
CA ILE A 99 -30.89 6.35 -40.35
C ILE A 99 -29.71 5.38 -40.18
N PHE A 100 -29.76 4.20 -40.81
CA PHE A 100 -28.71 3.17 -40.76
C PHE A 100 -28.01 2.99 -42.11
N ASP A 101 -27.54 4.08 -42.74
CA ASP A 101 -26.61 3.94 -43.86
C ASP A 101 -25.22 3.54 -43.33
N LYS A 102 -24.92 2.24 -43.43
CA LYS A 102 -23.65 1.65 -42.99
C LYS A 102 -22.43 2.30 -43.64
N ASN A 103 -22.57 2.96 -44.81
CA ASN A 103 -21.48 3.70 -45.44
C ASN A 103 -21.04 4.91 -44.62
N GLU A 104 -21.94 5.65 -43.96
CA GLU A 104 -21.53 6.84 -43.19
C GLU A 104 -20.77 6.44 -41.92
N ILE A 105 -21.22 5.39 -41.22
CA ILE A 105 -20.50 4.86 -40.05
C ILE A 105 -19.12 4.36 -40.46
N ALA A 106 -19.04 3.47 -41.47
CA ALA A 106 -17.75 2.94 -41.95
C ALA A 106 -16.80 4.05 -42.45
N LYS A 107 -17.33 5.08 -43.13
CA LYS A 107 -16.56 6.24 -43.58
C LYS A 107 -16.05 7.09 -42.41
N ASN A 108 -16.87 7.34 -41.39
CA ASN A 108 -16.48 8.11 -40.22
C ASN A 108 -15.43 7.36 -39.37
N THR A 109 -15.60 6.04 -39.19
CA THR A 109 -14.57 5.17 -38.60
C THR A 109 -13.27 5.23 -39.40
N ALA A 110 -13.31 5.06 -40.73
CA ALA A 110 -12.12 5.13 -41.56
C ALA A 110 -11.43 6.52 -41.52
N ILE A 111 -12.18 7.61 -41.45
CA ILE A 111 -11.65 8.96 -41.26
C ILE A 111 -10.96 9.09 -39.90
N LEU A 112 -11.60 8.63 -38.82
CA LEU A 112 -11.01 8.64 -37.48
C LEU A 112 -9.73 7.78 -37.43
N THR A 113 -9.77 6.53 -37.89
CA THR A 113 -8.59 5.65 -37.96
C THR A 113 -7.46 6.29 -38.77
N THR A 114 -7.77 6.95 -39.89
CA THR A 114 -6.76 7.67 -40.70
C THR A 114 -6.17 8.85 -39.94
N ILE A 115 -6.99 9.64 -39.23
CA ILE A 115 -6.52 10.77 -38.42
C ILE A 115 -5.66 10.27 -37.24
N THR A 116 -6.09 9.26 -36.50
CA THR A 116 -5.32 8.70 -35.38
C THR A 116 -4.00 8.10 -35.85
N LEU A 117 -4.01 7.33 -36.96
CA LEU A 117 -2.79 6.78 -37.56
C LEU A 117 -1.83 7.88 -38.01
N CYS A 118 -2.32 8.91 -38.72
CA CYS A 118 -1.49 10.05 -39.12
C CYS A 118 -0.95 10.82 -37.91
N SER A 119 -1.76 11.06 -36.88
CA SER A 119 -1.32 11.73 -35.65
C SER A 119 -0.25 10.94 -34.90
N GLY A 120 -0.43 9.62 -34.74
CA GLY A 120 0.58 8.74 -34.13
C GLY A 120 1.90 8.72 -34.94
N LEU A 121 1.81 8.64 -36.27
CA LEU A 121 2.98 8.74 -37.14
C LEU A 121 3.67 10.11 -37.06
N PHE A 122 2.92 11.21 -36.97
CA PHE A 122 3.49 12.55 -36.79
C PHE A 122 4.14 12.71 -35.41
N VAL A 123 3.52 12.24 -34.33
CA VAL A 123 4.09 12.29 -32.98
C VAL A 123 5.37 11.44 -32.90
N GLY A 124 5.35 10.20 -33.40
CA GLY A 124 6.55 9.34 -33.46
C GLY A 124 7.67 9.92 -34.33
N PHE A 125 7.34 10.55 -35.46
CA PHE A 125 8.32 11.22 -36.31
C PHE A 125 8.91 12.48 -35.65
N VAL A 126 8.09 13.28 -34.95
CA VAL A 126 8.59 14.42 -34.16
C VAL A 126 9.45 13.95 -33.00
N TYR A 127 9.06 12.89 -32.29
CA TYR A 127 9.86 12.30 -31.22
C TYR A 127 11.24 11.84 -31.72
N GLU A 128 11.31 11.06 -32.80
CA GLU A 128 12.61 10.54 -33.26
C GLU A 128 13.50 11.66 -33.87
N LEU A 129 12.91 12.74 -34.40
CA LEU A 129 13.65 13.95 -34.78
C LEU A 129 14.15 14.79 -33.59
N THR A 130 13.46 14.80 -32.44
CA THR A 130 13.83 15.62 -31.27
C THR A 130 14.69 14.87 -30.25
N LYS A 131 14.57 13.54 -30.16
CA LYS A 131 15.34 12.65 -29.28
C LYS A 131 16.84 12.87 -29.33
N GLY A 132 17.43 12.93 -30.53
CA GLY A 132 18.87 13.20 -30.72
C GLY A 132 19.30 14.58 -30.19
N PRO A 133 18.66 15.69 -30.65
CA PRO A 133 18.89 17.03 -30.10
C PRO A 133 18.67 17.14 -28.58
N ILE A 134 17.65 16.50 -28.01
CA ILE A 134 17.37 16.50 -26.56
C ILE A 134 18.46 15.74 -25.80
N ALA A 135 18.90 14.59 -26.29
CA ALA A 135 20.00 13.83 -25.69
C ALA A 135 21.32 14.63 -25.71
N MET A 136 21.66 15.29 -26.83
CA MET A 136 22.81 16.20 -26.89
C MET A 136 22.68 17.41 -25.95
N ALA A 137 21.47 17.95 -25.77
CA ALA A 137 21.24 19.05 -24.83
C ALA A 137 21.39 18.59 -23.37
N LYS A 138 20.85 17.43 -22.98
CA LYS A 138 21.05 16.85 -21.65
C LYS A 138 22.52 16.53 -21.37
N ALA A 139 23.22 15.88 -22.31
CA ALA A 139 24.65 15.58 -22.18
C ALA A 139 25.52 16.84 -22.10
N GLY A 140 25.15 17.90 -22.83
CA GLY A 140 25.80 19.21 -22.73
C GLY A 140 25.60 19.86 -21.35
N ALA A 141 24.36 19.87 -20.84
CA ALA A 141 24.04 20.42 -19.52
C ALA A 141 24.73 19.65 -18.39
N ALA A 142 24.79 18.31 -18.46
CA ALA A 142 25.56 17.49 -17.53
C ALA A 142 27.05 17.85 -17.56
N GLN A 143 27.65 17.96 -18.75
CA GLN A 143 29.05 18.40 -18.88
C GLN A 143 29.30 19.84 -18.41
N GLU A 144 28.31 20.72 -18.33
CA GLU A 144 28.47 22.04 -17.70
C GLU A 144 28.36 21.92 -16.18
N ALA A 145 27.36 21.19 -15.66
CA ALA A 145 27.19 20.91 -14.24
C ALA A 145 28.42 20.24 -13.60
N TYR A 146 29.01 19.23 -14.26
CA TYR A 146 30.20 18.53 -13.80
C TYR A 146 31.42 19.46 -13.65
N LYS A 147 31.54 20.48 -14.51
CA LYS A 147 32.60 21.50 -14.42
C LYS A 147 32.29 22.55 -13.35
N GLU A 148 31.02 22.79 -13.03
CA GLU A 148 30.61 23.71 -11.98
C GLU A 148 30.90 23.14 -10.59
N VAL A 149 30.61 21.85 -10.36
CA VAL A 149 30.95 21.16 -9.09
C VAL A 149 32.43 20.72 -8.99
N PHE A 150 33.24 20.88 -10.04
CA PHE A 150 34.66 20.53 -10.02
C PHE A 150 35.52 21.44 -10.91
N ALA A 151 35.47 22.75 -10.68
CA ALA A 151 36.08 23.77 -11.53
C ALA A 151 37.62 23.66 -11.70
N ASP A 152 38.33 23.09 -10.73
CA ASP A 152 39.79 22.86 -10.81
C ASP A 152 40.16 21.61 -11.64
N ALA A 153 39.19 20.79 -12.04
CA ALA A 153 39.41 19.63 -12.89
C ALA A 153 39.79 20.05 -14.32
N LYS A 154 40.94 19.59 -14.79
CA LYS A 154 41.37 19.75 -16.18
C LYS A 154 40.71 18.72 -17.09
N ASN A 155 40.53 17.50 -16.59
CA ASN A 155 39.73 16.46 -17.24
C ASN A 155 38.76 15.88 -16.20
N ILE A 156 37.58 15.52 -16.68
CA ILE A 156 36.59 14.69 -15.96
C ILE A 156 36.36 13.49 -16.87
N LEU A 157 36.60 12.27 -16.37
CA LEU A 157 36.62 11.02 -17.13
C LEU A 157 35.76 9.97 -16.43
N PRO A 158 35.16 8.98 -17.12
CA PRO A 158 34.44 7.89 -16.46
C PRO A 158 35.31 7.14 -15.46
N TYR A 159 34.76 6.86 -14.27
CA TYR A 159 35.35 5.91 -13.33
C TYR A 159 35.13 4.50 -13.89
N THR A 160 36.21 3.79 -14.24
CA THR A 160 36.14 2.52 -14.97
C THR A 160 35.55 1.38 -14.16
N ASP A 161 35.57 1.53 -12.84
CA ASP A 161 35.26 0.49 -11.87
C ASP A 161 33.87 0.75 -11.23
N PHE A 162 33.13 1.72 -11.78
CA PHE A 162 31.73 1.98 -11.43
C PHE A 162 30.82 0.85 -11.89
N ASP A 163 30.02 0.35 -10.97
CA ASP A 163 29.03 -0.71 -11.16
C ASP A 163 27.73 -0.23 -10.50
N ALA A 164 26.71 0.05 -11.30
CA ALA A 164 25.47 0.65 -10.81
C ALA A 164 24.66 -0.30 -9.92
N THR A 165 24.78 -1.62 -10.13
CA THR A 165 24.12 -2.62 -9.28
C THR A 165 24.77 -2.66 -7.91
N LYS A 166 26.11 -2.73 -7.86
CA LYS A 166 26.85 -2.67 -6.58
C LYS A 166 26.71 -1.31 -5.87
N ALA A 167 26.54 -0.23 -6.63
CA ALA A 167 26.25 1.07 -6.05
C ALA A 167 24.88 1.08 -5.36
N LYS A 168 23.83 0.54 -6.01
CA LYS A 168 22.50 0.42 -5.39
C LYS A 168 22.51 -0.52 -4.19
N GLU A 169 23.11 -1.71 -4.31
CA GLU A 169 23.31 -2.67 -3.22
C GLU A 169 23.99 -2.01 -2.00
N LEU A 170 25.01 -1.18 -2.20
CA LEU A 170 25.69 -0.46 -1.13
C LEU A 170 24.83 0.66 -0.52
N LEU A 171 24.04 1.38 -1.32
CA LEU A 171 23.10 2.39 -0.83
C LEU A 171 21.98 1.76 0.01
N ASP A 172 21.46 0.62 -0.40
CA ASP A 172 20.33 -0.04 0.23
C ASP A 172 20.72 -0.61 1.60
N ASN A 173 21.90 -1.26 1.68
CA ASN A 173 22.52 -1.66 2.95
C ASN A 173 22.89 -0.46 3.87
N ALA A 174 22.86 0.77 3.37
CA ALA A 174 23.10 2.00 4.13
C ALA A 174 21.81 2.82 4.39
N GLY A 175 20.63 2.29 4.05
CA GLY A 175 19.33 2.94 4.29
C GLY A 175 18.94 4.00 3.26
N PHE A 176 19.61 4.07 2.10
CA PHE A 176 19.32 5.02 1.02
C PHE A 176 18.51 4.38 -0.12
N VAL A 177 17.46 3.63 0.22
CA VAL A 177 16.71 2.75 -0.70
C VAL A 177 16.03 3.48 -1.88
N ASP A 178 15.67 4.76 -1.70
CA ASP A 178 15.07 5.64 -2.71
C ASP A 178 16.09 6.33 -3.63
N ASP A 179 17.39 6.21 -3.35
CA ASP A 179 18.45 6.93 -4.04
C ASP A 179 19.22 6.00 -5.00
N THR A 180 19.78 6.57 -6.08
CA THR A 180 20.54 5.82 -7.07
C THR A 180 21.69 6.64 -7.64
N ILE A 181 22.91 6.11 -7.56
CA ILE A 181 24.06 6.64 -8.30
C ILE A 181 23.94 6.21 -9.76
N VAL A 182 23.91 7.18 -10.69
CA VAL A 182 23.67 6.98 -12.12
C VAL A 182 24.97 6.97 -12.94
N GLU A 183 25.95 7.79 -12.55
CA GLU A 183 27.26 7.89 -13.20
C GLU A 183 28.30 8.35 -12.18
N VAL A 184 29.52 7.78 -12.22
CA VAL A 184 30.67 8.19 -11.40
C VAL A 184 31.83 8.56 -12.32
N LEU A 185 32.47 9.69 -12.05
CA LEU A 185 33.51 10.29 -12.88
C LEU A 185 34.71 10.71 -12.01
N VAL A 186 35.92 10.51 -12.52
CA VAL A 186 37.17 10.92 -11.90
C VAL A 186 37.57 12.31 -12.39
N ALA A 187 37.71 13.26 -11.47
CA ALA A 187 38.22 14.61 -11.72
C ALA A 187 39.74 14.65 -11.51
N ASN A 188 40.50 15.16 -12.49
CA ASN A 188 41.97 15.19 -12.42
C ASN A 188 42.59 16.46 -13.04
N ASP A 189 43.78 16.85 -12.55
CA ASP A 189 44.57 17.98 -13.08
C ASP A 189 45.36 17.64 -14.37
N GLY A 190 45.26 16.39 -14.83
CA GLY A 190 46.01 15.80 -15.94
C GLY A 190 47.33 15.12 -15.56
N ASN A 191 47.71 15.10 -14.28
CA ASN A 191 48.77 14.28 -13.69
C ASN A 191 48.29 13.57 -12.41
N ASN A 192 47.49 14.26 -11.59
CA ASN A 192 46.97 13.79 -10.32
C ASN A 192 45.44 13.78 -10.32
N GLU A 193 44.86 12.80 -9.63
CA GLU A 193 43.45 12.79 -9.25
C GLU A 193 43.17 13.85 -8.18
N LEU A 194 41.98 14.45 -8.23
CA LEU A 194 41.52 15.48 -7.30
C LEU A 194 40.28 15.04 -6.49
N GLY A 195 39.49 14.11 -7.05
CA GLY A 195 38.26 13.61 -6.45
C GLY A 195 37.29 13.09 -7.51
N HIS A 196 36.03 12.95 -7.09
CA HIS A 196 34.96 12.36 -7.88
C HIS A 196 33.85 13.37 -8.18
N VAL A 197 33.20 13.20 -9.33
CA VAL A 197 31.91 13.81 -9.67
C VAL A 197 30.92 12.69 -9.90
N MET A 198 29.73 12.78 -9.31
CA MET A 198 28.70 11.76 -9.43
C MET A 198 27.36 12.38 -9.81
N SER A 199 26.56 11.65 -10.58
CA SER A 199 25.15 11.95 -10.81
C SER A 199 24.31 11.05 -9.93
N VAL A 200 23.44 11.64 -9.12
CA VAL A 200 22.48 10.96 -8.26
C VAL A 200 21.07 11.24 -8.76
N THR A 201 20.18 10.26 -8.69
CA THR A 201 18.73 10.48 -8.71
C THR A 201 18.16 10.10 -7.36
N ALA A 202 17.39 11.01 -6.75
CA ALA A 202 16.53 10.75 -5.61
C ALA A 202 15.09 10.57 -6.11
N HIS A 203 14.46 9.43 -5.80
CA HIS A 203 13.12 9.09 -6.30
C HIS A 203 11.98 9.64 -5.42
N ASN A 204 12.25 9.88 -4.12
CA ASN A 204 11.31 10.45 -3.14
C ASN A 204 11.05 11.97 -3.27
N GLY A 205 11.29 12.56 -4.45
CA GLY A 205 10.95 13.95 -4.75
C GLY A 205 9.43 14.15 -4.85
N TYR A 206 8.91 15.25 -4.27
CA TYR A 206 7.46 15.53 -4.25
C TYR A 206 6.85 15.71 -5.66
N GLY A 207 7.65 16.14 -6.63
CA GLY A 207 7.29 16.23 -8.05
C GLY A 207 7.70 15.00 -8.90
N GLY A 208 8.14 13.91 -8.27
CA GLY A 208 8.92 12.83 -8.87
C GLY A 208 10.43 13.16 -8.99
N ASP A 209 11.18 12.21 -9.55
CA ASP A 209 12.64 12.17 -9.69
C ASP A 209 13.38 13.53 -9.69
N ILE A 210 14.32 13.65 -8.75
CA ILE A 210 15.28 14.76 -8.69
C ILE A 210 16.68 14.22 -9.00
N THR A 211 17.20 14.54 -10.19
CA THR A 211 18.56 14.16 -10.61
C THR A 211 19.50 15.35 -10.50
N PHE A 212 20.64 15.18 -9.82
CA PHE A 212 21.66 16.22 -9.66
C PHE A 212 23.09 15.67 -9.70
N ALA A 213 24.03 16.52 -10.08
CA ALA A 213 25.47 16.27 -9.98
C ALA A 213 26.00 16.73 -8.62
N ILE A 214 26.96 15.99 -8.04
CA ILE A 214 27.71 16.35 -6.84
C ILE A 214 29.21 16.18 -7.10
N GLY A 215 30.05 17.08 -6.58
CA GLY A 215 31.51 16.98 -6.64
C GLY A 215 32.13 16.82 -5.25
N ILE A 216 32.97 15.80 -5.05
CA ILE A 216 33.62 15.48 -3.76
C ILE A 216 35.12 15.30 -3.96
N THR A 217 35.93 16.11 -3.27
CA THR A 217 37.41 16.04 -3.30
C THR A 217 37.96 14.84 -2.53
N LEU A 218 39.17 14.36 -2.87
CA LEU A 218 39.83 13.26 -2.15
C LEU A 218 40.06 13.54 -0.66
N ASP A 219 40.21 14.82 -0.27
CA ASP A 219 40.31 15.26 1.14
C ASP A 219 38.94 15.27 1.87
N GLY A 220 37.87 14.76 1.26
CA GLY A 220 36.53 14.71 1.83
C GLY A 220 35.90 16.09 2.02
N ASN A 221 35.99 16.97 1.01
CA ASN A 221 35.16 18.19 0.94
C ASN A 221 34.20 18.09 -0.24
N VAL A 222 32.93 18.37 0.01
CA VAL A 222 31.89 18.54 -1.02
C VAL A 222 32.08 19.92 -1.64
N ASN A 223 32.37 19.99 -2.93
CA ASN A 223 32.51 21.25 -3.66
C ASN A 223 31.17 21.94 -3.90
N GLY A 224 30.08 21.14 -4.01
CA GLY A 224 28.71 21.60 -4.18
C GLY A 224 27.87 20.61 -4.99
N ILE A 225 26.59 20.96 -5.19
CA ILE A 225 25.64 20.21 -6.02
C ILE A 225 25.08 21.06 -7.16
N LYS A 226 24.61 20.41 -8.24
CA LYS A 226 23.98 21.07 -9.39
C LYS A 226 22.86 20.22 -9.99
N MET A 227 21.63 20.76 -9.98
CA MET A 227 20.45 20.10 -10.54
C MET A 227 20.61 19.82 -12.05
N LEU A 228 20.34 18.58 -12.47
CA LEU A 228 20.36 18.09 -13.86
C LEU A 228 18.96 17.89 -14.43
N THR A 229 18.02 17.42 -13.61
CA THR A 229 16.58 17.31 -13.93
C THR A 229 15.80 17.36 -12.62
N ILE A 230 14.71 18.12 -12.59
CA ILE A 230 13.82 18.29 -11.43
C ILE A 230 12.45 18.71 -11.94
N ASN A 231 11.38 18.09 -11.43
CA ASN A 231 10.00 18.29 -11.90
C ASN A 231 9.08 18.86 -10.79
N GLU A 232 9.63 19.76 -9.99
CA GLU A 232 9.01 20.17 -8.72
C GLU A 232 7.96 21.27 -8.81
N THR A 233 7.25 21.50 -7.71
CA THR A 233 6.23 22.55 -7.61
C THR A 233 6.85 23.95 -7.83
N PRO A 234 6.43 24.72 -8.87
CA PRO A 234 7.03 26.01 -9.18
C PRO A 234 6.84 27.04 -8.05
N GLY A 235 7.96 27.61 -7.60
CA GLY A 235 7.98 28.56 -6.47
C GLY A 235 8.04 27.92 -5.08
N LEU A 236 7.94 26.58 -4.99
CA LEU A 236 8.23 25.78 -3.80
C LEU A 236 9.47 24.91 -4.06
N GLY A 237 9.32 23.63 -4.38
CA GLY A 237 10.45 22.71 -4.59
C GLY A 237 11.42 23.14 -5.70
N MET A 238 10.94 23.81 -6.75
CA MET A 238 11.80 24.34 -7.82
C MET A 238 12.87 25.34 -7.33
N ASN A 239 12.72 25.91 -6.13
CA ASN A 239 13.75 26.75 -5.51
C ASN A 239 15.04 25.97 -5.19
N ALA A 240 15.03 24.63 -5.23
CA ALA A 240 16.23 23.79 -5.16
C ALA A 240 17.22 24.04 -6.31
N THR A 241 16.76 24.64 -7.42
CA THR A 241 17.62 25.07 -8.53
C THR A 241 18.37 26.39 -8.28
N ASN A 242 18.03 27.12 -7.21
CA ASN A 242 18.61 28.42 -6.90
C ASN A 242 19.99 28.26 -6.23
N GLU A 243 20.92 29.17 -6.57
CA GLU A 243 22.26 29.27 -5.98
C GLU A 243 22.22 29.42 -4.45
N GLU A 244 21.20 30.09 -3.90
CA GLU A 244 20.94 30.22 -2.46
C GLU A 244 20.66 28.88 -1.74
N PHE A 245 20.21 27.85 -2.48
CA PHE A 245 20.06 26.50 -1.94
C PHE A 245 21.29 25.63 -2.24
N THR A 246 21.73 25.55 -3.50
CA THR A 246 22.83 24.64 -3.87
C THR A 246 24.17 25.00 -3.23
N SER A 247 24.41 26.28 -2.94
CA SER A 247 25.62 26.73 -2.21
C SER A 247 25.67 26.28 -0.75
N LYS A 248 24.55 25.82 -0.14
CA LYS A 248 24.54 25.27 1.22
C LYS A 248 25.37 24.00 1.36
N PHE A 249 25.66 23.31 0.26
CA PHE A 249 26.50 22.11 0.21
C PHE A 249 27.96 22.41 -0.17
N ALA A 250 28.28 23.65 -0.56
CA ALA A 250 29.57 23.98 -1.16
C ALA A 250 30.66 24.25 -0.11
N ASN A 251 31.82 23.59 -0.29
CA ASN A 251 32.98 23.62 0.61
C ASN A 251 32.73 23.04 2.02
N LYS A 252 31.66 22.26 2.21
CA LYS A 252 31.40 21.53 3.45
C LYS A 252 32.24 20.24 3.52
N LYS A 253 32.51 19.73 4.72
CA LYS A 253 33.11 18.40 4.90
C LYS A 253 32.15 17.27 4.50
N ALA A 254 32.73 16.16 4.05
CA ALA A 254 32.04 14.90 3.86
C ALA A 254 31.65 14.32 5.23
N GLN A 255 30.41 14.57 5.61
CA GLN A 255 29.75 14.15 6.86
C GLN A 255 28.25 14.04 6.55
N MET A 256 27.52 13.17 7.24
CA MET A 256 26.08 13.04 6.97
C MET A 256 25.33 14.34 7.26
N PHE A 257 24.58 14.84 6.28
CA PHE A 257 23.81 16.06 6.39
C PHE A 257 22.39 15.77 6.90
N ASN A 258 21.85 16.68 7.71
CA ASN A 258 20.49 16.61 8.23
C ASN A 258 19.71 17.89 7.87
N VAL A 259 18.42 17.77 7.58
CA VAL A 259 17.56 18.91 7.25
C VAL A 259 17.09 19.63 8.52
N THR A 260 17.17 20.96 8.54
CA THR A 260 16.63 21.81 9.62
C THR A 260 15.59 22.80 9.08
N LYS A 261 14.50 22.97 9.83
CA LYS A 261 13.44 23.97 9.57
C LYS A 261 13.67 25.29 10.33
N SER A 262 14.75 25.39 11.12
CA SER A 262 14.91 26.42 12.16
C SER A 262 16.12 27.36 11.99
N GLY A 263 16.89 27.24 10.90
CA GLY A 263 18.20 27.86 10.75
C GLY A 263 19.32 26.84 10.98
N SER A 264 20.26 26.73 10.04
CA SER A 264 21.50 25.94 10.18
C SER A 264 22.36 26.50 11.31
N THR A 265 22.61 25.67 12.33
CA THR A 265 23.40 26.00 13.53
C THR A 265 24.83 25.45 13.46
N ASN A 266 25.08 24.49 12.58
CA ASN A 266 26.33 23.76 12.42
C ASN A 266 26.55 23.32 10.95
N GLU A 267 27.71 22.78 10.62
CA GLU A 267 28.06 22.45 9.24
C GLU A 267 27.38 21.15 8.72
N SER A 268 26.82 20.29 9.57
CA SER A 268 26.01 19.13 9.13
C SER A 268 24.55 19.49 8.86
N GLU A 269 24.07 20.65 9.30
CA GLU A 269 22.69 21.10 9.02
C GLU A 269 22.54 21.80 7.66
N ILE A 270 21.49 21.43 6.92
CA ILE A 270 21.03 22.07 5.68
C ILE A 270 19.65 22.69 5.92
N ASP A 271 19.54 24.01 5.72
CA ASP A 271 18.27 24.72 5.86
C ASP A 271 17.24 24.28 4.80
N ALA A 272 16.09 23.83 5.27
CA ALA A 272 14.94 23.45 4.45
C ALA A 272 14.49 24.58 3.51
N ILE A 273 14.02 24.23 2.32
CA ILE A 273 13.30 25.16 1.45
C ILE A 273 11.92 25.40 2.09
N SER A 274 11.61 26.66 2.42
CA SER A 274 10.35 27.06 3.05
C SER A 274 9.13 26.59 2.22
N GLY A 275 8.40 25.61 2.74
CA GLY A 275 7.23 25.02 2.07
C GLY A 275 7.56 23.94 1.04
N ALA A 276 8.78 23.42 1.02
CA ALA A 276 9.21 22.30 0.19
C ALA A 276 10.23 21.42 0.94
N THR A 277 9.85 20.95 2.13
CA THR A 277 10.72 20.10 2.96
C THR A 277 11.04 18.79 2.26
N ILE A 278 10.04 18.09 1.71
CA ILE A 278 10.22 16.81 1.00
C ILE A 278 11.25 16.94 -0.12
N THR A 279 11.17 17.98 -0.94
CA THR A 279 12.18 18.30 -1.97
C THR A 279 13.58 18.50 -1.39
N THR A 280 13.68 19.08 -0.19
CA THR A 280 14.95 19.31 0.51
C THR A 280 15.50 18.03 1.12
N GLU A 281 14.61 17.20 1.69
CA GLU A 281 14.91 15.91 2.31
C GLU A 281 15.41 14.93 1.24
N ALA A 282 14.71 14.78 0.12
CA ALA A 282 15.14 14.01 -1.06
C ALA A 282 16.53 14.41 -1.60
N ILE A 283 16.84 15.71 -1.62
CA ILE A 283 18.18 16.16 -2.06
C ILE A 283 19.23 15.87 -0.98
N VAL A 284 18.88 15.88 0.31
CA VAL A 284 19.80 15.55 1.39
C VAL A 284 20.05 14.04 1.50
N THR A 285 19.04 13.18 1.30
CA THR A 285 19.26 11.72 1.23
C THR A 285 20.18 11.38 0.05
N GLY A 286 19.90 11.90 -1.15
CA GLY A 286 20.76 11.67 -2.32
C GLY A 286 22.17 12.24 -2.18
N VAL A 287 22.37 13.32 -1.43
CA VAL A 287 23.72 13.80 -1.10
C VAL A 287 24.42 12.86 -0.12
N ASN A 288 23.73 12.36 0.91
CA ASN A 288 24.28 11.42 1.88
C ASN A 288 24.59 10.05 1.23
N ALA A 289 23.72 9.55 0.36
CA ALA A 289 23.97 8.40 -0.50
C ALA A 289 25.26 8.55 -1.32
N ALA A 290 25.45 9.73 -1.95
CA ALA A 290 26.70 10.02 -2.65
C ALA A 290 27.92 10.11 -1.72
N LEU A 291 27.78 10.63 -0.50
CA LEU A 291 28.88 10.61 0.47
C LEU A 291 29.26 9.19 0.85
N GLU A 292 28.30 8.31 1.11
CA GLU A 292 28.53 6.92 1.48
C GLU A 292 29.22 6.14 0.36
N TYR A 293 28.71 6.25 -0.87
CA TYR A 293 29.36 5.65 -2.03
C TYR A 293 30.80 6.19 -2.23
N TRP A 294 31.02 7.49 -2.06
CA TRP A 294 32.37 8.07 -2.10
C TRP A 294 33.28 7.56 -0.98
N GLY A 295 32.75 7.37 0.23
CA GLY A 295 33.46 6.77 1.35
C GLY A 295 33.96 5.36 1.00
N SER A 296 33.07 4.53 0.47
CA SER A 296 33.39 3.14 0.08
C SER A 296 34.51 3.04 -0.96
N ILE A 297 34.49 3.86 -2.03
CA ILE A 297 35.50 3.80 -3.10
C ILE A 297 36.83 4.48 -2.71
N THR A 298 36.84 5.34 -1.68
CA THR A 298 38.08 6.01 -1.21
C THR A 298 38.66 5.40 0.07
N GLY A 299 37.91 4.56 0.80
CA GLY A 299 38.28 4.05 2.11
C GLY A 299 38.22 5.10 3.23
N ASN A 300 37.54 6.23 3.00
CA ASN A 300 37.30 7.25 4.01
C ASN A 300 36.01 6.96 4.77
N VAL A 301 36.03 7.10 6.10
CA VAL A 301 34.82 7.04 6.92
C VAL A 301 34.10 8.39 6.84
N VAL A 302 32.80 8.37 6.53
CA VAL A 302 31.92 9.53 6.62
C VAL A 302 31.36 9.59 8.04
N GLU A 303 31.62 10.66 8.78
CA GLU A 303 31.12 10.81 10.16
C GLU A 303 29.69 11.40 10.17
N GLY A 304 28.83 10.90 11.05
CA GLY A 304 27.51 11.49 11.34
C GLY A 304 26.40 10.45 11.53
N GLU A 305 25.45 10.75 12.41
CA GLU A 305 24.23 9.96 12.59
C GLU A 305 23.17 10.41 11.57
N ILE A 306 22.62 9.45 10.82
CA ILE A 306 21.41 9.63 10.02
C ILE A 306 20.23 9.56 11.01
N LYS A 307 19.34 10.56 11.00
CA LYS A 307 17.98 10.33 11.51
C LYS A 307 17.25 9.47 10.48
N ALA A 308 17.13 8.18 10.77
CA ALA A 308 16.47 7.23 9.88
C ALA A 308 15.08 7.74 9.47
N ILE A 309 14.77 7.61 8.18
CA ILE A 309 13.40 7.65 7.70
C ILE A 309 12.78 6.29 8.07
N VAL A 310 11.56 6.30 8.59
CA VAL A 310 10.90 5.12 9.14
C VAL A 310 10.56 4.13 8.02
N GLU A 311 10.93 2.87 8.18
CA GLU A 311 10.44 1.77 7.36
C GLU A 311 8.96 1.50 7.66
N PRO A 312 8.10 1.25 6.66
CA PRO A 312 6.70 0.92 6.90
C PRO A 312 6.55 -0.55 7.33
N GLU A 313 6.44 -0.77 8.64
CA GLU A 313 5.98 -2.03 9.24
C GLU A 313 4.55 -2.41 8.76
N PRO A 314 4.18 -3.71 8.77
CA PRO A 314 3.08 -4.24 7.95
C PRO A 314 1.66 -4.15 8.56
N VAL A 315 0.66 -4.36 7.69
CA VAL A 315 -0.79 -4.26 8.00
C VAL A 315 -1.31 -5.52 8.73
N ALA A 316 -1.77 -5.37 9.98
CA ALA A 316 -2.30 -6.50 10.76
C ALA A 316 -3.38 -6.18 11.83
N VAL A 317 -4.25 -5.15 11.64
CA VAL A 317 -5.29 -4.80 12.65
C VAL A 317 -6.72 -4.60 12.09
N GLU A 318 -6.89 -4.07 10.88
CA GLU A 318 -8.18 -3.49 10.43
C GLU A 318 -9.35 -4.50 10.23
N SER A 319 -9.07 -5.77 9.96
CA SER A 319 -10.07 -6.64 9.30
C SER A 319 -11.29 -7.02 10.17
N SER A 320 -11.20 -6.91 11.50
CA SER A 320 -12.23 -7.46 12.42
C SER A 320 -13.60 -6.78 12.32
N ALA A 321 -13.65 -5.44 12.19
CA ALA A 321 -14.91 -4.70 12.07
C ALA A 321 -15.63 -4.99 10.75
N ILE A 322 -14.88 -5.08 9.66
CA ILE A 322 -15.36 -5.43 8.32
C ILE A 322 -16.02 -6.82 8.32
N TYR A 323 -15.43 -7.79 9.03
CA TYR A 323 -16.01 -9.13 9.18
C TYR A 323 -17.32 -9.12 9.98
N LYS A 324 -17.39 -8.29 11.03
CA LYS A 324 -18.60 -8.13 11.86
C LYS A 324 -19.74 -7.44 11.12
N ALA A 325 -19.46 -6.44 10.29
CA ALA A 325 -20.46 -5.80 9.42
C ALA A 325 -21.08 -6.83 8.44
N LEU A 326 -20.25 -7.71 7.87
CA LEU A 326 -20.70 -8.76 6.95
C LEU A 326 -21.36 -9.97 7.63
N PHE A 327 -21.03 -10.28 8.89
CA PHE A 327 -21.60 -11.40 9.64
C PHE A 327 -21.77 -11.09 11.15
N ALA A 328 -22.72 -10.21 11.48
CA ALA A 328 -22.93 -9.72 12.85
C ALA A 328 -23.20 -10.81 13.91
N ASP A 329 -23.87 -11.91 13.54
CA ASP A 329 -24.16 -13.04 14.43
C ASP A 329 -22.97 -14.02 14.62
N ALA A 330 -21.80 -13.75 14.01
CA ALA A 330 -20.60 -14.56 14.16
C ALA A 330 -19.89 -14.27 15.49
N ASP A 331 -19.46 -15.32 16.18
CA ASP A 331 -18.62 -15.25 17.39
C ASP A 331 -17.16 -15.68 17.15
N ASN A 332 -16.86 -16.27 15.98
CA ASN A 332 -15.54 -16.76 15.62
C ASN A 332 -15.27 -16.60 14.10
N PHE A 333 -14.02 -16.28 13.75
CA PHE A 333 -13.55 -16.14 12.37
C PHE A 333 -12.25 -16.95 12.19
N ALA A 334 -12.18 -17.69 11.08
CA ALA A 334 -11.03 -18.53 10.73
C ALA A 334 -10.52 -18.17 9.33
N VAL A 335 -9.21 -17.95 9.16
CA VAL A 335 -8.59 -17.59 7.86
C VAL A 335 -8.37 -18.85 7.04
N TYR A 336 -8.63 -18.76 5.73
CA TYR A 336 -8.32 -19.84 4.79
C TYR A 336 -6.84 -19.78 4.41
N ASN A 337 -6.04 -20.71 4.92
CA ASN A 337 -4.62 -20.73 4.60
C ASN A 337 -4.43 -21.16 3.14
N ASN A 338 -3.41 -20.59 2.49
CA ASN A 338 -3.00 -20.91 1.11
C ASN A 338 -4.08 -20.65 0.02
N PHE A 339 -5.08 -19.80 0.30
CA PHE A 339 -6.19 -19.48 -0.61
C PHE A 339 -5.71 -19.03 -2.01
N ASP A 340 -4.57 -18.32 -2.08
CA ASP A 340 -4.03 -17.65 -3.27
C ASP A 340 -3.53 -18.64 -4.33
N ALA A 341 -2.97 -19.78 -3.91
CA ALA A 341 -2.32 -20.77 -4.78
C ALA A 341 -3.21 -21.26 -5.95
N ASN A 342 -4.53 -21.26 -5.75
CA ASN A 342 -5.52 -21.60 -6.79
C ASN A 342 -6.37 -20.39 -7.24
N ALA A 343 -6.32 -19.25 -6.52
CA ALA A 343 -7.21 -18.11 -6.75
C ALA A 343 -7.06 -17.52 -8.15
N GLN A 344 -5.83 -17.21 -8.56
CA GLN A 344 -5.59 -16.60 -9.87
C GLN A 344 -5.87 -17.55 -11.04
N GLU A 345 -5.79 -18.88 -10.88
CA GLU A 345 -6.22 -19.83 -11.92
C GLU A 345 -7.75 -19.90 -12.04
N ILE A 346 -8.48 -19.93 -10.92
CA ILE A 346 -9.96 -19.90 -10.88
C ILE A 346 -10.47 -18.61 -11.53
N LEU A 347 -9.96 -17.45 -11.09
CA LEU A 347 -10.33 -16.14 -11.64
C LEU A 347 -10.00 -16.03 -13.13
N SER A 348 -8.80 -16.46 -13.54
CA SER A 348 -8.39 -16.43 -14.95
C SER A 348 -9.22 -17.36 -15.83
N SER A 349 -9.67 -18.50 -15.31
CA SER A 349 -10.51 -19.46 -16.02
C SER A 349 -11.92 -18.94 -16.27
N ALA A 350 -12.48 -18.16 -15.33
CA ALA A 350 -13.76 -17.47 -15.49
C ALA A 350 -13.65 -16.14 -16.29
N GLY A 351 -12.46 -15.56 -16.35
CA GLY A 351 -12.13 -14.37 -17.15
C GLY A 351 -11.82 -13.10 -16.35
N PHE A 352 -11.77 -13.18 -15.03
CA PHE A 352 -11.43 -12.10 -14.09
C PHE A 352 -9.90 -11.91 -13.98
N THR A 353 -9.21 -11.84 -15.11
CA THR A 353 -7.72 -11.81 -15.22
C THR A 353 -7.08 -10.47 -14.78
N LYS A 354 -7.75 -9.73 -13.88
CA LYS A 354 -7.32 -8.45 -13.31
C LYS A 354 -7.69 -8.30 -11.84
N ASP A 355 -8.47 -9.24 -11.30
CA ASP A 355 -8.97 -9.15 -9.94
C ASP A 355 -8.13 -10.12 -9.09
N THR A 356 -7.85 -9.73 -7.85
CA THR A 356 -6.99 -10.51 -6.95
C THR A 356 -7.75 -10.80 -5.68
N ILE A 357 -7.91 -12.07 -5.31
CA ILE A 357 -8.32 -12.42 -3.95
C ILE A 357 -7.16 -12.04 -3.03
N LYS A 358 -7.41 -11.23 -2.01
CA LYS A 358 -6.43 -10.81 -0.99
C LYS A 358 -6.49 -11.68 0.26
N GLU A 359 -7.67 -12.24 0.54
CA GLU A 359 -7.96 -12.92 1.80
C GLU A 359 -9.29 -13.68 1.70
N VAL A 360 -9.42 -14.78 2.44
CA VAL A 360 -10.67 -15.54 2.57
C VAL A 360 -10.84 -15.97 4.03
N VAL A 361 -12.01 -15.74 4.61
CA VAL A 361 -12.30 -16.01 6.04
C VAL A 361 -13.65 -16.70 6.20
N LEU A 362 -13.72 -17.71 7.06
CA LEU A 362 -14.92 -18.45 7.42
C LEU A 362 -15.53 -17.89 8.72
N ALA A 363 -16.75 -17.38 8.62
CA ALA A 363 -17.53 -16.85 9.74
C ALA A 363 -18.33 -17.98 10.43
N LYS A 364 -18.20 -18.09 11.75
CA LYS A 364 -18.84 -19.11 12.58
C LYS A 364 -19.62 -18.52 13.74
N SER A 365 -20.68 -19.20 14.15
CA SER A 365 -21.44 -18.95 15.38
C SER A 365 -21.47 -20.25 16.19
N GLY A 366 -20.61 -20.32 17.20
CA GLY A 366 -20.18 -21.55 17.85
C GLY A 366 -19.55 -22.53 16.85
N GLU A 367 -20.09 -23.75 16.79
CA GLU A 367 -19.70 -24.77 15.82
C GLU A 367 -20.39 -24.59 14.44
N THR A 368 -21.23 -23.56 14.25
CA THR A 368 -22.06 -23.40 13.04
C THR A 368 -21.39 -22.48 12.03
N GLU A 369 -21.10 -22.99 10.84
CA GLU A 369 -20.59 -22.20 9.70
C GLU A 369 -21.71 -21.36 9.09
N MET A 370 -21.55 -20.04 9.09
CA MET A 370 -22.55 -19.10 8.57
C MET A 370 -22.26 -18.68 7.13
N GLY A 371 -20.99 -18.55 6.76
CA GLY A 371 -20.58 -18.15 5.42
C GLY A 371 -19.11 -17.78 5.33
N HIS A 372 -18.71 -17.34 4.14
CA HIS A 372 -17.35 -16.87 3.87
C HIS A 372 -17.35 -15.36 3.63
N ILE A 373 -16.25 -14.73 4.02
CA ILE A 373 -15.85 -13.37 3.67
C ILE A 373 -14.71 -13.50 2.68
N ILE A 374 -14.76 -12.78 1.57
CA ILE A 374 -13.73 -12.81 0.53
C ILE A 374 -13.30 -11.38 0.24
N THR A 375 -12.06 -11.05 0.56
CA THR A 375 -11.48 -9.73 0.28
C THR A 375 -10.88 -9.74 -1.13
N VAL A 376 -11.28 -8.79 -1.97
CA VAL A 376 -10.89 -8.70 -3.38
C VAL A 376 -10.26 -7.33 -3.65
N VAL A 377 -9.17 -7.32 -4.41
CA VAL A 377 -8.59 -6.12 -5.04
C VAL A 377 -9.01 -6.11 -6.52
N ALA A 378 -9.78 -5.11 -6.91
CA ALA A 378 -10.12 -4.86 -8.31
C ALA A 378 -9.11 -3.87 -8.92
N HIS A 379 -8.19 -4.36 -9.74
CA HIS A 379 -7.11 -3.56 -10.36
C HIS A 379 -7.56 -2.80 -11.63
N ASP A 380 -8.87 -2.59 -11.85
CA ASP A 380 -9.40 -1.79 -12.96
C ASP A 380 -10.28 -0.59 -12.60
N GLY A 381 -10.16 -0.12 -11.35
CA GLY A 381 -10.56 1.23 -10.94
C GLY A 381 -9.88 2.32 -11.78
N PHE A 382 -10.47 3.52 -11.79
CA PHE A 382 -10.13 4.55 -12.76
C PHE A 382 -8.84 5.34 -12.43
N THR A 383 -8.48 5.50 -11.15
CA THR A 383 -7.20 6.12 -10.71
C THR A 383 -6.25 5.16 -9.97
N GLY A 384 -6.73 3.99 -9.56
CA GLY A 384 -5.97 3.01 -8.79
C GLY A 384 -6.86 1.87 -8.31
N ASP A 385 -6.25 0.98 -7.53
CA ASP A 385 -6.89 -0.23 -7.00
C ASP A 385 -8.01 0.06 -6.01
N ILE A 386 -9.00 -0.82 -6.00
CA ILE A 386 -10.15 -0.78 -5.07
C ILE A 386 -10.17 -2.11 -4.32
N THR A 387 -10.04 -2.09 -2.99
CA THR A 387 -10.10 -3.29 -2.13
C THR A 387 -11.41 -3.31 -1.35
N PHE A 388 -12.12 -4.43 -1.35
CA PHE A 388 -13.37 -4.60 -0.59
C PHE A 388 -13.61 -6.06 -0.20
N ALA A 389 -14.29 -6.27 0.92
CA ALA A 389 -14.70 -7.59 1.41
C ALA A 389 -16.14 -7.91 0.98
N ILE A 390 -16.40 -9.18 0.65
CA ILE A 390 -17.70 -9.68 0.18
C ILE A 390 -18.17 -10.76 1.14
N GLY A 391 -19.31 -10.58 1.80
CA GLY A 391 -19.89 -11.60 2.69
C GLY A 391 -20.87 -12.50 1.93
N VAL A 392 -20.73 -13.83 2.04
CA VAL A 392 -21.56 -14.81 1.32
C VAL A 392 -21.94 -16.01 2.21
N THR A 393 -23.23 -16.20 2.49
CA THR A 393 -23.71 -17.30 3.37
C THR A 393 -23.45 -18.67 2.76
N THR A 394 -23.39 -19.73 3.59
CA THR A 394 -23.19 -21.12 3.13
C THR A 394 -24.27 -21.58 2.14
N GLU A 395 -25.48 -21.04 2.16
CA GLU A 395 -26.53 -21.31 1.16
C GLU A 395 -26.23 -20.70 -0.21
N GLY A 396 -25.55 -19.55 -0.26
CA GLY A 396 -25.34 -18.74 -1.47
C GLY A 396 -26.19 -17.48 -1.52
N THR A 397 -26.20 -16.72 -0.42
CA THR A 397 -26.74 -15.35 -0.37
C THR A 397 -25.60 -14.38 -0.12
N VAL A 398 -25.43 -13.36 -0.95
CA VAL A 398 -24.54 -12.23 -0.69
C VAL A 398 -25.15 -11.42 0.44
N VAL A 399 -24.43 -11.31 1.56
CA VAL A 399 -24.89 -10.54 2.73
C VAL A 399 -24.69 -9.05 2.48
N GLY A 400 -23.56 -8.67 1.90
CA GLY A 400 -23.20 -7.31 1.51
C GLY A 400 -21.78 -7.23 0.95
N ILE A 401 -21.31 -6.01 0.70
CA ILE A 401 -19.89 -5.69 0.48
C ILE A 401 -19.48 -4.54 1.38
N GLU A 402 -18.26 -4.58 1.88
CA GLU A 402 -17.66 -3.52 2.72
C GLU A 402 -16.33 -3.08 2.13
N MET A 403 -16.12 -1.76 2.04
CA MET A 403 -14.96 -1.19 1.36
C MET A 403 -13.77 -1.10 2.31
N VAL A 404 -12.62 -1.67 1.91
CA VAL A 404 -11.37 -1.64 2.69
C VAL A 404 -10.47 -0.47 2.21
N ILE A 405 -10.27 -0.35 0.90
CA ILE A 405 -9.45 0.72 0.29
C ILE A 405 -10.16 1.21 -0.98
N ASN A 406 -10.24 2.52 -1.18
CA ASN A 406 -10.91 3.10 -2.35
C ASN A 406 -10.10 4.27 -2.95
N ASN A 407 -9.05 3.95 -3.72
CA ASN A 407 -8.11 4.93 -4.29
C ASN A 407 -8.64 5.63 -5.57
N GLU A 408 -9.91 6.02 -5.54
CA GLU A 408 -10.69 6.49 -6.68
C GLU A 408 -10.87 8.00 -6.76
N THR A 409 -11.30 8.48 -7.93
CA THR A 409 -11.38 9.92 -8.22
C THR A 409 -12.31 10.66 -7.24
N PRO A 410 -11.80 11.68 -6.51
CA PRO A 410 -12.55 12.38 -5.48
C PRO A 410 -13.92 12.91 -5.91
N GLY A 411 -14.93 12.62 -5.08
CA GLY A 411 -16.31 13.11 -5.23
C GLY A 411 -17.18 12.39 -6.27
N LEU A 412 -16.62 11.53 -7.12
CA LEU A 412 -17.41 10.66 -8.02
C LEU A 412 -17.06 9.18 -7.87
N GLY A 413 -15.79 8.79 -7.89
CA GLY A 413 -15.38 7.38 -7.73
C GLY A 413 -15.47 6.91 -6.28
N LEU A 414 -15.06 7.76 -5.32
CA LEU A 414 -15.19 7.49 -3.87
C LEU A 414 -16.62 7.13 -3.41
N LYS A 415 -17.65 7.46 -4.22
CA LYS A 415 -19.04 7.07 -3.98
C LYS A 415 -19.29 5.55 -4.04
N ALA A 416 -18.30 4.74 -4.42
CA ALA A 416 -18.35 3.30 -4.21
C ALA A 416 -18.37 2.90 -2.72
N SER A 417 -17.86 3.76 -1.83
CA SER A 417 -17.97 3.62 -0.37
C SER A 417 -19.23 4.28 0.23
N ASP A 418 -20.11 4.89 -0.59
CA ASP A 418 -21.39 5.36 -0.07
C ASP A 418 -22.33 4.17 0.17
N GLU A 419 -23.11 4.18 1.26
CA GLU A 419 -24.19 3.22 1.53
C GLU A 419 -25.19 3.13 0.35
N GLU A 420 -25.42 4.22 -0.39
CA GLU A 420 -26.22 4.28 -1.62
C GLU A 420 -25.68 3.36 -2.75
N PHE A 421 -24.43 2.92 -2.67
CA PHE A 421 -23.82 1.96 -3.59
C PHE A 421 -23.62 0.57 -2.95
N THR A 422 -23.03 0.46 -1.76
CA THR A 422 -22.75 -0.86 -1.14
C THR A 422 -24.02 -1.64 -0.81
N SER A 423 -25.08 -0.97 -0.34
CA SER A 423 -26.38 -1.60 -0.02
C SER A 423 -27.08 -2.24 -1.23
N LYS A 424 -26.63 -1.98 -2.46
CA LYS A 424 -27.15 -2.63 -3.67
C LYS A 424 -26.77 -4.10 -3.77
N PHE A 425 -25.76 -4.56 -3.02
CA PHE A 425 -25.32 -5.96 -2.98
C PHE A 425 -25.92 -6.73 -1.79
N THR A 426 -26.62 -6.06 -0.88
CA THR A 426 -27.14 -6.63 0.36
C THR A 426 -28.30 -7.61 0.12
N ASN A 427 -28.19 -8.80 0.71
CA ASN A 427 -29.20 -9.86 0.66
C ASN A 427 -29.64 -10.22 -0.78
N LEU A 428 -28.67 -10.33 -1.70
CA LEU A 428 -28.91 -10.81 -3.08
C LEU A 428 -28.53 -12.30 -3.20
N PRO A 429 -29.18 -13.09 -4.08
CA PRO A 429 -28.72 -14.44 -4.39
C PRO A 429 -27.38 -14.39 -5.12
N VAL A 430 -26.50 -15.38 -4.88
CA VAL A 430 -25.24 -15.52 -5.64
C VAL A 430 -25.53 -15.76 -7.12
N GLN A 431 -25.15 -14.80 -7.95
CA GLN A 431 -25.31 -14.81 -9.41
C GLN A 431 -24.38 -13.77 -10.04
N THR A 432 -24.14 -13.86 -11.34
CA THR A 432 -23.38 -12.83 -12.06
C THR A 432 -24.16 -11.51 -12.12
N PHE A 433 -23.60 -10.45 -11.54
CA PHE A 433 -24.13 -9.09 -11.59
C PHE A 433 -23.63 -8.33 -12.82
N SER A 434 -24.38 -7.29 -13.21
CA SER A 434 -24.05 -6.44 -14.35
C SER A 434 -24.39 -4.97 -14.08
N VAL A 435 -23.59 -4.04 -14.62
CA VAL A 435 -23.80 -2.60 -14.42
C VAL A 435 -24.82 -2.03 -15.41
N THR A 436 -25.84 -1.34 -14.88
CA THR A 436 -26.82 -0.59 -15.69
C THR A 436 -26.72 0.92 -15.46
N LYS A 437 -27.21 1.70 -16.44
CA LYS A 437 -27.29 3.18 -16.39
C LYS A 437 -28.71 3.71 -16.62
N GLU A 438 -29.70 2.82 -16.75
CA GLU A 438 -31.10 3.16 -17.05
C GLU A 438 -32.05 2.90 -15.87
N GLY A 439 -31.52 2.52 -14.70
CA GLY A 439 -32.26 1.98 -13.56
C GLY A 439 -32.19 0.46 -13.54
N SER A 440 -31.94 -0.14 -12.38
CA SER A 440 -32.06 -1.59 -12.16
C SER A 440 -33.49 -2.05 -12.38
N THR A 441 -33.65 -3.16 -13.13
CA THR A 441 -34.94 -3.81 -13.37
C THR A 441 -35.01 -5.24 -12.83
N SER A 442 -33.91 -5.73 -12.25
CA SER A 442 -33.74 -7.09 -11.74
C SER A 442 -32.60 -7.18 -10.72
N GLU A 443 -32.64 -8.20 -9.86
CA GLU A 443 -31.60 -8.47 -8.85
C GLU A 443 -30.21 -8.79 -9.44
N SER A 444 -30.07 -8.92 -10.77
CA SER A 444 -28.81 -9.09 -11.49
C SER A 444 -28.25 -7.80 -12.10
N GLU A 445 -28.91 -6.65 -11.88
CA GLU A 445 -28.54 -5.34 -12.43
C GLU A 445 -28.22 -4.35 -11.28
N ILE A 446 -26.97 -3.88 -11.22
CA ILE A 446 -26.50 -2.90 -10.23
C ILE A 446 -26.47 -1.51 -10.89
N ASP A 447 -27.12 -0.52 -10.27
CA ASP A 447 -27.17 0.85 -10.79
C ASP A 447 -25.83 1.57 -10.64
N ALA A 448 -25.24 1.95 -11.79
CA ALA A 448 -23.97 2.65 -11.88
C ALA A 448 -23.95 3.98 -11.12
N ILE A 449 -22.81 4.31 -10.53
CA ILE A 449 -22.54 5.63 -9.99
C ILE A 449 -22.56 6.65 -11.14
N SER A 450 -23.39 7.69 -11.00
CA SER A 450 -23.62 8.69 -12.04
C SER A 450 -22.37 9.56 -12.27
N GLY A 451 -21.60 9.19 -13.30
CA GLY A 451 -20.34 9.84 -13.67
C GLY A 451 -19.09 8.99 -13.41
N ALA A 452 -19.18 7.93 -12.59
CA ALA A 452 -18.10 7.02 -12.25
C ALA A 452 -18.45 5.57 -12.64
N THR A 453 -18.75 5.34 -13.92
CA THR A 453 -19.07 3.99 -14.36
C THR A 453 -17.85 3.06 -14.30
N ILE A 454 -16.63 3.51 -14.62
CA ILE A 454 -15.45 2.65 -14.57
C ILE A 454 -15.28 2.06 -13.17
N THR A 455 -15.43 2.89 -12.13
CA THR A 455 -15.49 2.47 -10.72
C THR A 455 -16.62 1.47 -10.43
N SER A 456 -17.80 1.68 -11.02
CA SER A 456 -18.96 0.79 -10.85
C SER A 456 -18.74 -0.56 -11.55
N ASP A 457 -18.12 -0.53 -12.73
CA ASP A 457 -17.75 -1.69 -13.54
C ASP A 457 -16.68 -2.49 -12.78
N ALA A 458 -15.68 -1.82 -12.19
CA ALA A 458 -14.60 -2.44 -11.40
C ALA A 458 -15.11 -3.14 -10.13
N VAL A 459 -15.93 -2.49 -9.30
CA VAL A 459 -16.49 -3.14 -8.11
C VAL A 459 -17.41 -4.31 -8.50
N VAL A 460 -18.22 -4.18 -9.57
CA VAL A 460 -19.05 -5.31 -10.05
C VAL A 460 -18.20 -6.45 -10.63
N ASN A 461 -17.07 -6.17 -11.28
CA ASN A 461 -16.11 -7.19 -11.73
C ASN A 461 -15.52 -7.93 -10.53
N GLY A 462 -14.95 -7.22 -9.55
CA GLY A 462 -14.36 -7.83 -8.35
C GLY A 462 -15.39 -8.57 -7.48
N VAL A 463 -16.65 -8.11 -7.40
CA VAL A 463 -17.73 -8.89 -6.77
C VAL A 463 -17.96 -10.19 -7.52
N ASN A 464 -18.11 -10.16 -8.85
CA ASN A 464 -18.28 -11.36 -9.64
C ASN A 464 -17.07 -12.33 -9.50
N ALA A 465 -15.85 -11.80 -9.43
CA ALA A 465 -14.62 -12.56 -9.18
C ALA A 465 -14.68 -13.28 -7.82
N GLY A 466 -14.98 -12.56 -6.73
CA GLY A 466 -15.12 -13.15 -5.40
C GLY A 466 -16.25 -14.19 -5.31
N LEU A 467 -17.36 -13.99 -6.04
CA LEU A 467 -18.45 -14.97 -6.09
C LEU A 467 -18.09 -16.24 -6.90
N GLU A 468 -17.27 -16.13 -7.94
CA GLU A 468 -16.73 -17.29 -8.66
C GLU A 468 -15.79 -18.09 -7.74
N TYR A 469 -14.89 -17.41 -7.02
CA TYR A 469 -14.01 -18.07 -6.03
C TYR A 469 -14.82 -18.73 -4.90
N TRP A 470 -15.86 -18.08 -4.38
CA TRP A 470 -16.79 -18.69 -3.42
C TRP A 470 -17.44 -19.97 -3.97
N GLY A 471 -17.79 -19.97 -5.26
CA GLY A 471 -18.33 -21.15 -5.95
C GLY A 471 -17.33 -22.30 -5.96
N ALA A 472 -16.08 -22.04 -6.35
CA ALA A 472 -15.00 -23.02 -6.36
C ALA A 472 -14.69 -23.57 -4.94
N LEU A 473 -14.64 -22.70 -3.93
CA LEU A 473 -14.49 -23.06 -2.52
C LEU A 473 -15.62 -23.97 -2.04
N LYS A 474 -16.88 -23.63 -2.37
CA LYS A 474 -18.07 -24.40 -1.97
C LYS A 474 -18.18 -25.76 -2.67
N ASP A 475 -17.80 -25.85 -3.94
CA ASP A 475 -17.81 -27.11 -4.70
C ASP A 475 -16.58 -28.00 -4.37
N GLY A 476 -15.68 -27.57 -3.49
CA GLY A 476 -14.51 -28.34 -3.06
C GLY A 476 -13.41 -28.41 -4.12
N VAL A 477 -13.27 -27.35 -4.93
CA VAL A 477 -12.25 -27.23 -5.99
C VAL A 477 -10.94 -26.66 -5.44
N THR A 478 -10.97 -25.93 -4.33
CA THR A 478 -9.79 -25.42 -3.62
C THR A 478 -9.32 -26.40 -2.54
N GLU A 479 -8.03 -26.71 -2.51
CA GLU A 479 -7.38 -27.45 -1.42
C GLU A 479 -6.78 -26.46 -0.41
N GLY A 480 -7.07 -26.63 0.89
CA GLY A 480 -6.63 -25.75 1.98
C GLY A 480 -7.45 -25.99 3.25
N GLU A 481 -6.99 -25.47 4.40
CA GLU A 481 -7.69 -25.56 5.69
C GLU A 481 -7.93 -24.18 6.32
N PHE A 482 -8.97 -24.09 7.14
CA PHE A 482 -9.33 -22.87 7.88
C PHE A 482 -8.71 -22.87 9.27
N SER A 483 -7.62 -22.11 9.47
CA SER A 483 -7.01 -21.91 10.78
C SER A 483 -7.76 -20.85 11.59
N PRO A 484 -7.82 -20.95 12.93
CA PRO A 484 -8.30 -19.84 13.76
C PRO A 484 -7.51 -18.56 13.45
N LEU A 485 -8.17 -17.39 13.49
CA LEU A 485 -7.47 -16.11 13.39
C LEU A 485 -6.59 -15.93 14.64
N VAL A 486 -5.30 -16.22 14.51
CA VAL A 486 -4.31 -16.01 15.58
C VAL A 486 -3.90 -14.54 15.57
N LEU A 487 -4.17 -13.85 16.69
CA LEU A 487 -3.58 -12.55 16.98
C LEU A 487 -2.26 -12.82 17.71
N GLU A 488 -1.13 -12.67 17.01
CA GLU A 488 0.19 -12.75 17.63
C GLU A 488 0.47 -11.47 18.46
N GLU A 489 1.36 -11.57 19.44
CA GLU A 489 1.78 -10.38 20.20
C GLU A 489 2.59 -9.44 19.28
N PRO A 490 2.37 -8.12 19.33
CA PRO A 490 3.12 -7.19 18.49
C PRO A 490 4.61 -7.22 18.83
N ALA A 491 5.45 -7.17 17.78
CA ALA A 491 6.89 -6.99 17.94
C ALA A 491 7.20 -5.72 18.74
N ALA A 492 8.30 -5.74 19.51
CA ALA A 492 8.52 -4.82 20.62
C ALA A 492 8.85 -3.35 20.26
N ASP A 493 8.62 -2.90 19.03
CA ASP A 493 9.13 -1.62 18.48
C ASP A 493 8.08 -0.49 18.34
N THR A 494 6.80 -0.73 18.59
CA THR A 494 5.76 0.34 18.60
C THR A 494 5.96 1.41 19.68
N SER A 495 6.93 1.22 20.59
CA SER A 495 7.10 2.00 21.81
C SER A 495 7.46 3.48 21.63
N GLU A 496 8.09 3.90 20.51
CA GLU A 496 8.55 5.29 20.35
C GLU A 496 7.41 6.30 20.22
N VAL A 497 6.36 6.00 19.46
CA VAL A 497 5.20 6.90 19.29
C VAL A 497 4.48 7.13 20.63
N TYR A 498 4.26 6.07 21.40
CA TYR A 498 3.55 6.16 22.67
C TYR A 498 4.39 6.86 23.76
N LYS A 499 5.72 6.76 23.73
CA LYS A 499 6.63 7.56 24.60
C LYS A 499 6.52 9.06 24.35
N VAL A 500 6.13 9.52 23.15
CA VAL A 500 5.87 10.96 22.90
C VAL A 500 4.66 11.44 23.73
N LEU A 501 3.66 10.58 23.91
CA LEU A 501 2.45 10.85 24.69
C LEU A 501 2.61 10.56 26.20
N PHE A 502 3.43 9.57 26.56
CA PHE A 502 3.71 9.18 27.95
C PHE A 502 5.22 8.97 28.16
N ALA A 503 5.96 10.08 28.24
CA ALA A 503 7.43 10.05 28.42
C ALA A 503 7.89 9.44 29.77
N ASP A 504 6.99 9.32 30.74
CA ASP A 504 7.23 8.65 32.03
C ASP A 504 6.77 7.17 32.02
N ALA A 505 6.34 6.59 30.89
CA ALA A 505 6.03 5.17 30.79
C ALA A 505 7.29 4.33 30.49
N ASP A 506 7.39 3.16 31.09
CA ASP A 506 8.39 2.14 30.77
C ASP A 506 7.80 0.90 30.09
N ASN A 507 6.47 0.76 30.06
CA ASN A 507 5.75 -0.33 29.41
C ASN A 507 4.42 0.14 28.81
N PHE A 508 4.03 -0.46 27.68
CA PHE A 508 2.75 -0.26 27.01
C PHE A 508 2.14 -1.63 26.71
N SER A 509 0.85 -1.82 27.04
CA SER A 509 0.16 -3.09 26.81
C SER A 509 -1.23 -2.84 26.22
N ALA A 510 -1.56 -3.48 25.09
CA ALA A 510 -2.91 -3.43 24.52
C ALA A 510 -3.98 -3.97 25.49
N TYR A 511 -5.18 -3.40 25.46
CA TYR A 511 -6.30 -3.82 26.29
C TYR A 511 -6.98 -5.07 25.71
N THR A 512 -6.67 -6.25 26.24
CA THR A 512 -7.34 -7.50 25.85
C THR A 512 -8.83 -7.45 26.19
N GLY A 513 -9.71 -7.60 25.19
CA GLY A 513 -11.16 -7.44 25.35
C GLY A 513 -11.70 -6.06 24.98
N PHE A 514 -10.99 -5.33 24.12
CA PHE A 514 -11.33 -4.01 23.57
C PHE A 514 -12.71 -3.92 22.87
N ASP A 515 -13.16 -4.99 22.21
CA ASP A 515 -14.43 -5.03 21.45
C ASP A 515 -15.68 -5.21 22.35
N ILE A 516 -15.98 -4.20 23.16
CA ILE A 516 -17.31 -3.99 23.74
C ILE A 516 -17.67 -2.50 23.63
N LYS A 517 -18.43 -2.16 22.58
CA LYS A 517 -19.24 -0.92 22.41
C LYS A 517 -18.53 0.38 21.99
N ALA A 518 -17.30 0.38 21.47
CA ALA A 518 -16.69 1.61 20.94
C ALA A 518 -17.63 2.32 19.94
N GLU A 519 -18.13 1.59 18.94
CA GLU A 519 -19.10 2.08 17.95
C GLU A 519 -20.42 2.56 18.60
N GLU A 520 -21.07 1.76 19.46
CA GLU A 520 -22.33 2.15 20.14
C GLU A 520 -22.19 3.43 20.99
N ILE A 521 -21.03 3.64 21.62
CA ILE A 521 -20.71 4.85 22.39
C ILE A 521 -20.59 6.05 21.45
N LEU A 522 -19.79 5.93 20.39
CA LEU A 522 -19.57 7.01 19.42
C LEU A 522 -20.86 7.38 18.68
N ASP A 523 -21.67 6.40 18.27
CA ASP A 523 -22.98 6.62 17.66
C ASP A 523 -23.97 7.30 18.61
N SER A 524 -23.99 6.89 19.88
CA SER A 524 -24.83 7.51 20.91
C SER A 524 -24.46 8.98 21.18
N ALA A 525 -23.18 9.33 21.01
CA ALA A 525 -22.67 10.69 21.13
C ALA A 525 -22.74 11.50 19.82
N GLY A 526 -22.91 10.83 18.67
CA GLY A 526 -23.00 11.44 17.34
C GLY A 526 -21.67 11.57 16.59
N PHE A 527 -20.62 10.87 17.02
CA PHE A 527 -19.29 10.83 16.40
C PHE A 527 -19.18 9.80 15.25
N THR A 528 -20.27 9.57 14.49
CA THR A 528 -20.51 8.51 13.48
C THR A 528 -19.59 8.52 12.23
N LYS A 529 -18.42 9.14 12.33
CA LYS A 529 -17.37 9.22 11.30
C LYS A 529 -15.97 9.07 11.88
N ASN A 530 -15.86 8.64 13.13
CA ASN A 530 -14.59 8.36 13.78
C ASN A 530 -14.70 6.91 14.26
N SER A 531 -13.68 6.10 13.99
CA SER A 531 -13.51 4.82 14.63
C SER A 531 -12.41 4.93 15.69
N ILE A 532 -12.51 4.10 16.71
CA ILE A 532 -11.46 3.89 17.70
C ILE A 532 -10.99 2.46 17.49
N THR A 533 -9.72 2.32 17.08
CA THR A 533 -9.18 1.08 16.51
C THR A 533 -8.33 0.29 17.49
N GLU A 534 -7.83 0.94 18.55
CA GLU A 534 -7.09 0.29 19.63
C GLU A 534 -7.18 1.09 20.95
N LEU A 535 -6.96 0.40 22.07
CA LEU A 535 -6.75 0.97 23.40
C LEU A 535 -5.52 0.34 24.05
N ILE A 536 -4.56 1.17 24.45
CA ILE A 536 -3.27 0.74 25.01
C ILE A 536 -3.10 1.37 26.40
N LEU A 537 -2.76 0.57 27.40
CA LEU A 537 -2.44 1.07 28.75
C LEU A 537 -0.99 1.51 28.82
N ALA A 538 -0.75 2.75 29.25
CA ALA A 538 0.58 3.26 29.58
C ALA A 538 0.90 2.99 31.06
N LYS A 539 2.05 2.37 31.32
CA LYS A 539 2.48 1.94 32.66
C LYS A 539 3.88 2.44 33.03
N ASN A 540 4.08 2.70 34.32
CA ASN A 540 5.38 2.96 34.95
C ASN A 540 5.59 1.91 36.03
N GLY A 541 6.36 0.86 35.71
CA GLY A 541 6.39 -0.39 36.47
C GLY A 541 5.00 -1.01 36.57
N ASP A 542 4.54 -1.25 37.80
CA ASP A 542 3.21 -1.79 38.09
C ASP A 542 2.09 -0.71 38.10
N GLU A 543 2.40 0.59 37.92
CA GLU A 543 1.43 1.69 38.03
C GLU A 543 0.88 2.12 36.65
N GLU A 544 -0.43 1.97 36.46
CA GLU A 544 -1.15 2.47 35.27
C GLU A 544 -1.30 4.00 35.34
N ILE A 545 -0.64 4.72 34.43
CA ILE A 545 -0.61 6.19 34.43
C ILE A 545 -1.61 6.83 33.45
N GLY A 546 -2.01 6.09 32.41
CA GLY A 546 -2.99 6.55 31.43
C GLY A 546 -3.23 5.56 30.31
N HIS A 547 -3.91 6.04 29.27
CA HIS A 547 -4.28 5.28 28.09
C HIS A 547 -3.83 6.02 26.83
N VAL A 548 -3.36 5.29 25.82
CA VAL A 548 -3.32 5.76 24.43
C VAL A 548 -4.51 5.15 23.69
N ILE A 549 -5.18 5.97 22.88
CA ILE A 549 -6.35 5.59 22.09
C ILE A 549 -6.01 5.85 20.62
N ASN A 550 -6.08 4.82 19.78
CA ASN A 550 -5.89 4.98 18.33
C ASN A 550 -7.22 5.43 17.71
N VAL A 551 -7.18 6.47 16.88
CA VAL A 551 -8.36 7.11 16.29
C VAL A 551 -8.18 7.26 14.78
N THR A 552 -9.17 6.83 14.01
CA THR A 552 -9.26 7.11 12.58
C THR A 552 -10.44 8.06 12.34
N ALA A 553 -10.17 9.26 11.83
CA ALA A 553 -11.19 10.26 11.49
C ALA A 553 -11.49 10.23 9.98
N HIS A 554 -12.63 9.65 9.61
CA HIS A 554 -13.08 9.40 8.24
C HIS A 554 -13.71 10.64 7.55
N ASP A 555 -13.50 11.86 8.08
CA ASP A 555 -13.94 13.12 7.46
C ASP A 555 -12.86 14.17 7.25
N GLY A 556 -11.63 13.70 7.08
CA GLY A 556 -10.57 14.45 6.41
C GLY A 556 -10.98 14.94 5.01
N PHE A 557 -10.18 15.85 4.45
CA PHE A 557 -10.46 16.52 3.19
C PHE A 557 -10.01 15.74 1.95
N ALA A 558 -8.94 14.96 2.06
CA ALA A 558 -8.35 14.19 0.95
C ALA A 558 -8.17 12.69 1.24
N GLY A 559 -8.50 12.25 2.46
CA GLY A 559 -8.53 10.86 2.90
C GLY A 559 -8.76 10.81 4.41
N ASP A 560 -8.63 9.62 4.98
CA ASP A 560 -8.72 9.42 6.41
C ASP A 560 -7.48 9.98 7.13
N ILE A 561 -7.64 10.24 8.44
CA ILE A 561 -6.60 10.79 9.30
C ILE A 561 -6.48 9.89 10.52
N GLU A 562 -5.38 9.16 10.60
CA GLU A 562 -5.05 8.25 11.72
C GLU A 562 -4.13 8.96 12.70
N PHE A 563 -4.51 8.98 13.97
CA PHE A 563 -3.71 9.58 15.02
C PHE A 563 -3.98 8.95 16.38
N VAL A 564 -3.01 9.08 17.27
CA VAL A 564 -3.09 8.56 18.63
C VAL A 564 -3.34 9.69 19.63
N VAL A 565 -4.22 9.45 20.59
CA VAL A 565 -4.59 10.40 21.66
C VAL A 565 -4.18 9.84 23.01
N GLY A 566 -3.31 10.54 23.74
CA GLY A 566 -2.90 10.14 25.08
C GLY A 566 -3.77 10.81 26.14
N ILE A 567 -4.38 10.05 27.05
CA ILE A 567 -5.23 10.56 28.14
C ILE A 567 -4.82 9.94 29.49
N THR A 568 -4.43 10.77 30.46
CA THR A 568 -4.05 10.34 31.82
C THR A 568 -5.24 9.80 32.61
N ASN A 569 -4.97 8.97 33.62
CA ASN A 569 -6.02 8.41 34.47
C ASN A 569 -6.79 9.46 35.31
N ASP A 570 -6.24 10.65 35.56
CA ASP A 570 -6.95 11.77 36.20
C ASP A 570 -7.78 12.62 35.21
N GLY A 571 -7.48 12.60 33.90
CA GLY A 571 -8.29 13.25 32.86
C GLY A 571 -7.63 14.45 32.19
N VAL A 572 -6.38 14.29 31.77
CA VAL A 572 -5.63 15.28 30.97
C VAL A 572 -5.19 14.61 29.67
N ILE A 573 -5.47 15.27 28.54
CA ILE A 573 -4.93 14.91 27.24
C ILE A 573 -3.43 15.28 27.25
N THR A 574 -2.55 14.30 27.14
CA THR A 574 -1.10 14.52 27.16
C THR A 574 -0.60 15.06 25.83
N GLY A 575 -1.26 14.68 24.73
CA GLY A 575 -1.05 15.20 23.38
C GLY A 575 -1.79 14.37 22.33
N ILE A 576 -1.54 14.70 21.07
CA ILE A 576 -1.81 13.83 19.93
C ILE A 576 -0.55 13.70 19.07
N GLU A 577 -0.36 12.55 18.43
CA GLU A 577 0.67 12.35 17.39
C GLU A 577 0.02 11.69 16.17
N MET A 578 0.37 12.13 14.97
CA MET A 578 -0.21 11.63 13.72
C MET A 578 0.48 10.33 13.31
N VAL A 579 -0.29 9.31 12.94
CA VAL A 579 0.22 8.02 12.44
C VAL A 579 0.28 8.09 10.90
N THR A 580 -0.87 8.27 10.25
CA THR A 580 -0.94 8.56 8.81
C THR A 580 -1.94 9.68 8.51
N ASN A 581 -1.76 10.39 7.39
CA ASN A 581 -2.83 11.16 6.76
C ASN A 581 -2.49 11.47 5.29
N ASN A 582 -3.46 11.27 4.40
CA ASN A 582 -3.34 11.56 2.97
C ASN A 582 -3.80 13.00 2.62
N GLU A 583 -3.58 13.92 3.54
CA GLU A 583 -4.16 15.25 3.51
C GLU A 583 -3.53 16.21 2.49
N THR A 584 -4.25 17.25 2.06
CA THR A 584 -3.78 18.09 0.94
C THR A 584 -2.44 18.77 1.24
N PRO A 585 -1.37 18.52 0.46
CA PRO A 585 -0.03 19.04 0.77
C PRO A 585 0.06 20.56 0.89
N GLY A 586 0.81 21.03 1.88
CA GLY A 586 0.95 22.45 2.22
C GLY A 586 -0.29 23.11 2.85
N LEU A 587 -1.42 22.39 2.90
CA LEU A 587 -2.66 22.78 3.56
C LEU A 587 -2.97 21.83 4.73
N GLY A 588 -3.48 20.64 4.46
CA GLY A 588 -3.98 19.68 5.45
C GLY A 588 -2.88 18.92 6.21
N LEU A 589 -1.77 18.53 5.55
CA LEU A 589 -0.63 17.84 6.19
C LEU A 589 -0.03 18.60 7.39
N LYS A 590 -0.38 19.88 7.57
CA LYS A 590 -0.06 20.67 8.76
C LYS A 590 -0.77 20.18 10.03
N ALA A 591 -1.68 19.20 9.94
CA ALA A 591 -2.14 18.44 11.08
C ALA A 591 -0.97 17.74 11.79
N SER A 592 0.05 17.30 11.03
CA SER A 592 1.30 16.72 11.55
C SER A 592 2.37 17.76 11.92
N ASP A 593 2.14 19.07 11.68
CA ASP A 593 3.09 20.09 12.14
C ASP A 593 2.98 20.26 13.65
N LYS A 594 4.13 20.35 14.34
CA LYS A 594 4.17 20.54 15.80
C LYS A 594 3.51 21.83 16.29
N GLU A 595 3.35 22.84 15.42
CA GLU A 595 2.55 24.06 15.69
C GLU A 595 1.04 23.75 15.85
N PHE A 596 0.56 22.65 15.26
CA PHE A 596 -0.79 22.13 15.41
C PHE A 596 -0.90 21.12 16.56
N THR A 597 -0.11 20.05 16.57
CA THR A 597 -0.24 18.98 17.60
C THR A 597 0.01 19.49 19.02
N SER A 598 0.88 20.49 19.20
CA SER A 598 1.13 21.09 20.53
C SER A 598 -0.10 21.78 21.15
N LYS A 599 -1.16 22.05 20.38
CA LYS A 599 -2.42 22.64 20.89
C LYS A 599 -3.22 21.68 21.76
N PHE A 600 -2.94 20.37 21.67
CA PHE A 600 -3.61 19.31 22.43
C PHE A 600 -2.81 18.84 23.65
N VAL A 601 -1.60 19.37 23.86
CA VAL A 601 -0.68 18.95 24.92
C VAL A 601 -1.07 19.58 26.26
N ASN A 602 -1.26 18.74 27.29
CA ASN A 602 -1.69 19.14 28.63
C ASN A 602 -3.04 19.90 28.62
N VAL A 603 -4.02 19.40 27.85
CA VAL A 603 -5.38 19.95 27.79
C VAL A 603 -6.30 19.13 28.69
N PRO A 604 -7.05 19.72 29.63
CA PRO A 604 -8.02 18.96 30.43
C PRO A 604 -9.09 18.32 29.55
N VAL A 605 -9.53 17.11 29.89
CA VAL A 605 -10.57 16.38 29.12
C VAL A 605 -11.88 17.18 29.09
N GLN A 606 -12.26 17.63 27.90
CA GLN A 606 -13.46 18.43 27.59
C GLN A 606 -13.75 18.43 26.08
N GLU A 607 -14.94 18.89 25.68
CA GLU A 607 -15.31 19.10 24.27
C GLU A 607 -14.49 20.24 23.64
N LEU A 608 -13.67 19.91 22.65
CA LEU A 608 -12.84 20.85 21.88
C LEU A 608 -13.57 21.35 20.63
N ASN A 609 -13.36 22.61 20.27
CA ASN A 609 -14.06 23.31 19.19
C ASN A 609 -13.09 24.03 18.24
N VAL A 610 -13.37 24.05 16.93
CA VAL A 610 -12.52 24.74 15.93
C VAL A 610 -12.88 26.22 15.80
N THR A 611 -11.89 27.10 15.91
CA THR A 611 -12.02 28.55 15.66
C THR A 611 -11.20 29.02 14.45
N LYS A 612 -11.63 30.12 13.82
CA LYS A 612 -10.93 30.77 12.68
C LYS A 612 -10.53 32.22 12.98
N GLU A 613 -10.75 32.68 14.22
CA GLU A 613 -10.51 34.08 14.64
C GLU A 613 -9.36 34.22 15.67
N GLY A 614 -8.66 33.14 16.00
CA GLY A 614 -7.72 33.03 17.12
C GLY A 614 -8.36 32.30 18.30
N SER A 615 -7.64 31.34 18.89
CA SER A 615 -8.03 30.70 20.14
C SER A 615 -8.02 31.71 21.30
N THR A 616 -9.07 31.67 22.12
CA THR A 616 -9.21 32.52 23.32
C THR A 616 -9.34 31.70 24.61
N SER A 617 -9.38 30.38 24.51
CA SER A 617 -9.60 29.45 25.61
C SER A 617 -9.04 28.05 25.31
N GLU A 618 -8.81 27.26 26.37
CA GLU A 618 -8.27 25.89 26.29
C GLU A 618 -9.22 24.87 25.63
N SER A 619 -10.45 25.27 25.30
CA SER A 619 -11.42 24.49 24.51
C SER A 619 -11.50 24.91 23.03
N GLU A 620 -10.67 25.86 22.59
CA GLU A 620 -10.65 26.37 21.20
C GLU A 620 -9.35 26.03 20.47
N ILE A 621 -9.43 25.23 19.42
CA ILE A 621 -8.32 24.86 18.54
C ILE A 621 -8.33 25.76 17.30
N ASP A 622 -7.22 26.47 17.06
CA ASP A 622 -7.06 27.34 15.88
C ASP A 622 -6.98 26.53 14.58
N ALA A 623 -7.92 26.81 13.66
CA ALA A 623 -8.02 26.20 12.34
C ALA A 623 -6.75 26.36 11.50
N ILE A 624 -6.34 25.28 10.84
CA ILE A 624 -5.25 25.32 9.86
C ILE A 624 -5.67 26.22 8.69
N ALA A 625 -4.82 27.18 8.34
CA ALA A 625 -5.13 28.23 7.37
C ALA A 625 -5.29 27.65 5.94
N GLY A 626 -6.55 27.45 5.54
CA GLY A 626 -6.93 26.86 4.25
C GLY A 626 -7.32 25.38 4.32
N ALA A 627 -7.18 24.74 5.49
CA ALA A 627 -7.47 23.32 5.72
C ALA A 627 -8.40 23.13 6.93
N THR A 628 -9.56 23.79 6.92
CA THR A 628 -10.44 23.69 8.09
C THR A 628 -11.11 22.32 8.21
N ILE A 629 -11.45 21.66 7.11
CA ILE A 629 -12.07 20.32 7.15
C ILE A 629 -11.14 19.33 7.88
N THR A 630 -9.85 19.34 7.52
CA THR A 630 -8.78 18.64 8.25
C THR A 630 -8.72 18.96 9.75
N THR A 631 -8.93 20.23 10.12
CA THR A 631 -8.91 20.65 11.52
C THR A 631 -10.16 20.20 12.26
N GLU A 632 -11.32 20.24 11.59
CA GLU A 632 -12.61 19.80 12.10
C GLU A 632 -12.57 18.28 12.32
N ALA A 633 -12.02 17.49 11.39
CA ALA A 633 -11.82 16.05 11.51
C ALA A 633 -10.94 15.64 12.72
N VAL A 634 -9.73 16.21 12.87
CA VAL A 634 -8.87 15.88 14.02
C VAL A 634 -9.52 16.26 15.34
N VAL A 635 -10.20 17.41 15.41
CA VAL A 635 -10.91 17.83 16.64
C VAL A 635 -12.11 16.93 16.94
N ASN A 636 -12.84 16.45 15.93
CA ASN A 636 -13.90 15.46 16.10
C ASN A 636 -13.34 14.14 16.66
N GLY A 637 -12.23 13.64 16.13
CA GLY A 637 -11.61 12.39 16.61
C GLY A 637 -11.04 12.49 18.03
N VAL A 638 -10.46 13.64 18.41
CA VAL A 638 -10.07 13.87 19.82
C VAL A 638 -11.29 13.88 20.74
N ASN A 639 -12.40 14.48 20.32
CA ASN A 639 -13.65 14.46 21.08
C ASN A 639 -14.24 13.04 21.18
N ALA A 640 -14.12 12.22 20.14
CA ALA A 640 -14.50 10.81 20.14
C ALA A 640 -13.70 9.99 21.17
N ALA A 641 -12.37 10.14 21.18
CA ALA A 641 -11.50 9.50 22.18
C ALA A 641 -11.83 9.94 23.63
N VAL A 642 -12.15 11.22 23.81
CA VAL A 642 -12.61 11.79 25.10
C VAL A 642 -13.89 11.14 25.60
N GLU A 643 -14.90 10.97 24.74
CA GLU A 643 -16.18 10.34 25.11
C GLU A 643 -16.00 8.85 25.46
N TYR A 644 -15.23 8.12 24.64
CA TYR A 644 -14.91 6.71 24.87
C TYR A 644 -14.16 6.50 26.19
N TRP A 645 -13.14 7.31 26.49
CA TRP A 645 -12.43 7.30 27.78
C TRP A 645 -13.38 7.60 28.95
N GLY A 646 -14.35 8.50 28.76
CA GLY A 646 -15.41 8.78 29.74
C GLY A 646 -16.26 7.54 30.05
N ALA A 647 -16.72 6.83 29.01
CA ALA A 647 -17.52 5.61 29.14
C ALA A 647 -16.76 4.44 29.81
N LEU A 648 -15.45 4.30 29.54
CA LEU A 648 -14.58 3.37 30.27
C LEU A 648 -14.51 3.71 31.76
N LYS A 649 -14.29 5.00 32.08
CA LYS A 649 -14.09 5.48 33.45
C LYS A 649 -15.35 5.44 34.33
N ASP A 650 -16.52 5.66 33.74
CA ASP A 650 -17.81 5.57 34.44
C ASP A 650 -18.33 4.12 34.57
N GLY A 651 -17.60 3.13 34.03
CA GLY A 651 -17.87 1.71 34.28
C GLY A 651 -19.06 1.15 33.51
N ALA A 652 -19.30 1.61 32.27
CA ALA A 652 -20.39 1.15 31.42
C ALA A 652 -20.27 -0.32 30.94
N THR A 653 -19.14 -0.97 31.23
CA THR A 653 -18.72 -2.30 30.75
C THR A 653 -18.79 -3.39 31.83
N GLU A 654 -20.00 -3.71 32.34
CA GLU A 654 -20.21 -4.92 33.16
C GLU A 654 -19.96 -6.20 32.34
N GLY A 655 -18.70 -6.67 32.26
CA GLY A 655 -18.36 -7.91 31.56
C GLY A 655 -16.88 -8.35 31.61
N ALA A 656 -15.93 -7.42 31.55
CA ALA A 656 -14.50 -7.75 31.45
C ALA A 656 -13.90 -8.23 32.79
N SER A 657 -13.01 -9.23 32.72
CA SER A 657 -12.23 -9.70 33.88
C SER A 657 -10.91 -10.33 33.41
N LEU A 658 -9.81 -9.99 34.08
CA LEU A 658 -8.45 -10.37 33.69
C LEU A 658 -8.14 -11.86 33.89
N VAL A 659 -7.48 -12.46 32.91
CA VAL A 659 -6.82 -13.78 32.98
C VAL A 659 -5.44 -13.64 32.34
N ILE A 660 -4.42 -14.29 32.90
CA ILE A 660 -3.02 -14.24 32.47
C ILE A 660 -2.47 -15.68 32.51
N GLU A 661 -1.96 -16.20 31.40
CA GLU A 661 -1.11 -17.41 31.34
C GLU A 661 0.01 -17.22 30.29
N GLU A 662 1.11 -17.96 30.40
CA GLU A 662 2.39 -17.77 29.68
C GLU A 662 2.56 -18.70 28.45
N PRO A 663 3.48 -18.40 27.50
CA PRO A 663 3.42 -18.93 26.13
C PRO A 663 4.25 -20.20 25.85
N SER A 664 3.77 -21.03 24.90
CA SER A 664 4.60 -21.83 23.97
C SER A 664 3.75 -22.51 22.88
N ALA A 665 4.15 -22.40 21.61
CA ALA A 665 3.69 -23.23 20.49
C ALA A 665 4.86 -23.45 19.49
N SER A 666 4.82 -24.53 18.70
CA SER A 666 5.89 -24.95 17.78
C SER A 666 5.42 -24.98 16.32
N VAL A 667 6.28 -24.54 15.40
CA VAL A 667 6.03 -24.58 13.94
C VAL A 667 6.26 -26.00 13.40
N GLU A 668 5.37 -26.48 12.52
CA GLU A 668 5.39 -27.85 11.97
C GLU A 668 5.53 -27.86 10.44
N TYR A 669 6.23 -28.87 9.89
CA TYR A 669 6.44 -29.06 8.44
C TYR A 669 6.06 -30.48 7.97
N PRO A 670 4.77 -30.86 8.02
CA PRO A 670 4.31 -32.23 7.74
C PRO A 670 4.47 -32.67 6.28
N THR A 671 4.60 -31.71 5.35
CA THR A 671 4.90 -31.91 3.93
C THR A 671 6.28 -32.53 3.70
N LEU A 672 7.27 -32.16 4.53
CA LEU A 672 8.64 -32.63 4.47
C LEU A 672 8.88 -33.91 5.29
N PHE A 673 8.05 -34.18 6.29
CA PHE A 673 8.12 -35.39 7.12
C PHE A 673 6.72 -35.89 7.50
N THR A 674 6.11 -36.73 6.66
CA THR A 674 4.72 -37.20 6.82
C THR A 674 4.45 -38.01 8.09
N ASP A 675 5.51 -38.55 8.70
CA ASP A 675 5.45 -39.43 9.87
C ASP A 675 5.86 -38.71 11.17
N ALA A 676 6.15 -37.42 11.10
CA ALA A 676 6.55 -36.61 12.26
C ALA A 676 5.36 -36.21 13.15
N ASP A 677 5.62 -36.10 14.45
CA ASP A 677 4.70 -35.53 15.45
C ASP A 677 5.35 -34.44 16.31
N THR A 678 6.63 -34.13 16.05
CA THR A 678 7.48 -33.28 16.89
C THR A 678 8.47 -32.50 16.03
N PHE A 679 8.40 -31.17 16.10
CA PHE A 679 9.35 -30.23 15.50
C PHE A 679 9.88 -29.28 16.59
N ILE A 680 11.19 -29.25 16.83
CA ILE A 680 11.81 -28.48 17.92
C ILE A 680 13.07 -27.77 17.42
N ALA A 681 13.22 -26.48 17.74
CA ALA A 681 14.41 -25.69 17.39
C ALA A 681 15.70 -26.33 17.92
N ASP A 682 16.73 -26.40 17.08
CA ASP A 682 18.03 -26.95 17.45
C ASP A 682 18.84 -25.94 18.28
N GLU A 683 18.86 -26.11 19.60
CA GLU A 683 19.64 -25.28 20.54
C GLU A 683 21.15 -25.23 20.23
N SER A 684 21.67 -26.10 19.35
CA SER A 684 23.08 -26.07 18.91
C SER A 684 23.32 -25.28 17.62
N PHE A 685 22.27 -24.83 16.94
CA PHE A 685 22.37 -23.99 15.75
C PHE A 685 22.77 -22.54 16.10
N ASN A 686 23.58 -21.93 15.25
CA ASN A 686 23.96 -20.52 15.36
C ASN A 686 24.09 -19.89 13.96
N VAL A 687 23.39 -18.76 13.76
CA VAL A 687 23.33 -18.06 12.47
C VAL A 687 24.70 -17.47 12.08
N ASP A 688 25.45 -16.88 13.01
CA ASP A 688 26.72 -16.18 12.71
C ASP A 688 27.85 -17.15 12.35
N ASP A 689 28.00 -18.25 13.11
CA ASP A 689 28.95 -19.32 12.77
C ASP A 689 28.60 -19.97 11.42
N THR A 690 27.31 -20.08 11.10
CA THR A 690 26.84 -20.66 9.83
C THR A 690 27.04 -19.70 8.65
N LYS A 691 26.71 -18.40 8.78
CA LYS A 691 27.02 -17.36 7.77
C LYS A 691 28.50 -17.35 7.42
N LYS A 692 29.37 -17.49 8.43
CA LYS A 692 30.82 -17.60 8.22
C LYS A 692 31.23 -18.88 7.49
N LEU A 693 30.66 -20.03 7.85
CA LEU A 693 30.89 -21.30 7.14
C LEU A 693 30.56 -21.19 5.65
N LEU A 694 29.38 -20.62 5.35
CA LEU A 694 28.90 -20.46 3.98
C LEU A 694 29.78 -19.49 3.18
N ALA A 695 30.23 -18.38 3.80
CA ALA A 695 31.20 -17.48 3.18
C ALA A 695 32.56 -18.14 2.89
N ASP A 696 33.13 -18.92 3.83
CA ASP A 696 34.36 -19.70 3.60
C ASP A 696 34.18 -20.80 2.52
N ALA A 697 32.94 -21.25 2.28
CA ALA A 697 32.59 -22.25 1.27
C ALA A 697 32.17 -21.68 -0.10
N GLY A 698 32.04 -20.35 -0.24
CA GLY A 698 31.65 -19.67 -1.48
C GLY A 698 30.16 -19.30 -1.61
N PHE A 699 29.34 -19.68 -0.62
CA PHE A 699 27.90 -19.44 -0.54
C PHE A 699 27.61 -18.18 0.31
N SER A 700 28.38 -17.11 0.10
CA SER A 700 28.29 -15.88 0.91
C SER A 700 27.03 -15.04 0.66
N LYS A 701 26.09 -15.56 -0.12
CA LYS A 701 24.78 -14.98 -0.45
C LYS A 701 23.61 -15.79 0.12
N ASP A 702 23.90 -16.89 0.80
CA ASP A 702 22.89 -17.76 1.37
C ASP A 702 22.95 -17.63 2.90
N THR A 703 21.82 -17.31 3.53
CA THR A 703 21.69 -17.29 4.98
C THR A 703 20.84 -18.47 5.43
N ILE A 704 21.42 -19.43 6.17
CA ILE A 704 20.60 -20.35 6.96
C ILE A 704 20.11 -19.57 8.20
N THR A 705 18.79 -19.51 8.37
CA THR A 705 18.11 -18.68 9.39
C THR A 705 17.58 -19.49 10.56
N GLU A 706 17.20 -20.75 10.34
CA GLU A 706 16.68 -21.65 11.38
C GLU A 706 17.01 -23.13 11.08
N VAL A 707 17.13 -23.94 12.13
CA VAL A 707 17.23 -25.40 12.04
C VAL A 707 16.30 -26.04 13.07
N LEU A 708 15.37 -26.87 12.61
CA LEU A 708 14.49 -27.68 13.46
C LEU A 708 14.95 -29.14 13.43
N SER A 709 14.92 -29.81 14.59
CA SER A 709 15.06 -31.26 14.70
C SER A 709 13.68 -31.91 14.66
N VAL A 710 13.54 -32.97 13.86
CA VAL A 710 12.26 -33.63 13.57
C VAL A 710 12.23 -35.03 14.18
N ALA A 711 11.11 -35.38 14.82
CA ALA A 711 10.89 -36.68 15.41
C ALA A 711 9.44 -37.20 15.29
N SER A 712 9.30 -38.50 15.55
CA SER A 712 8.05 -39.24 15.73
C SER A 712 8.15 -39.94 17.08
N GLY A 713 7.62 -39.31 18.14
CA GLY A 713 7.90 -39.64 19.53
C GLY A 713 9.40 -39.65 19.84
N ASP A 714 9.90 -40.75 20.43
CA ASP A 714 11.33 -40.94 20.74
C ASP A 714 12.23 -41.16 19.49
N VAL A 715 11.67 -41.21 18.27
CA VAL A 715 12.41 -41.54 17.04
C VAL A 715 12.73 -40.28 16.23
N SER A 716 13.99 -39.86 16.23
CA SER A 716 14.45 -38.80 15.32
C SER A 716 14.40 -39.25 13.86
N LEU A 717 13.79 -38.43 13.01
CA LEU A 717 13.64 -38.68 11.56
C LEU A 717 14.70 -37.92 10.75
N GLY A 718 15.01 -36.68 11.15
CA GLY A 718 15.91 -35.80 10.41
C GLY A 718 15.86 -34.36 10.95
N LYS A 719 16.10 -33.40 10.06
CA LYS A 719 16.00 -31.96 10.33
C LYS A 719 15.27 -31.23 9.20
N VAL A 720 14.70 -30.07 9.53
CA VAL A 720 14.34 -29.03 8.57
C VAL A 720 15.32 -27.88 8.72
N VAL A 721 15.80 -27.35 7.60
CA VAL A 721 16.74 -26.21 7.56
C VAL A 721 16.12 -25.08 6.75
N LYS A 722 15.85 -23.93 7.38
CA LYS A 722 15.38 -22.72 6.69
C LYS A 722 16.56 -21.96 6.13
N VAL A 723 16.50 -21.62 4.84
CA VAL A 723 17.52 -20.87 4.11
C VAL A 723 16.89 -19.73 3.31
N THR A 724 17.55 -18.57 3.34
CA THR A 724 17.23 -17.38 2.57
C THR A 724 18.33 -17.23 1.51
N ALA A 725 17.98 -17.39 0.24
CA ALA A 725 18.90 -17.19 -0.90
C ALA A 725 18.76 -15.75 -1.42
N HIS A 726 19.81 -14.94 -1.23
CA HIS A 726 19.83 -13.51 -1.58
C HIS A 726 20.28 -13.25 -3.04
N ASP A 727 20.18 -14.23 -3.93
CA ASP A 727 20.47 -14.09 -5.38
C ASP A 727 19.32 -14.48 -6.31
N GLY A 728 18.09 -14.51 -5.79
CA GLY A 728 16.87 -14.50 -6.59
C GLY A 728 16.78 -13.29 -7.53
N PHE A 729 15.96 -13.39 -8.58
CA PHE A 729 16.01 -12.46 -9.72
C PHE A 729 15.43 -11.06 -9.42
N THR A 730 14.44 -10.97 -8.52
CA THR A 730 13.83 -9.68 -8.09
C THR A 730 13.84 -9.47 -6.57
N GLY A 731 14.39 -10.39 -5.80
CA GLY A 731 14.49 -10.33 -4.35
C GLY A 731 14.82 -11.69 -3.75
N ASP A 732 14.84 -11.74 -2.42
CA ASP A 732 15.13 -12.95 -1.65
C ASP A 732 14.12 -14.08 -1.90
N ILE A 733 14.61 -15.30 -1.75
CA ILE A 733 13.82 -16.54 -1.75
C ILE A 733 14.10 -17.26 -0.42
N GLU A 734 13.12 -17.27 0.49
CA GLU A 734 13.16 -18.12 1.67
C GLU A 734 12.53 -19.48 1.36
N PHE A 735 13.22 -20.55 1.71
CA PHE A 735 12.69 -21.90 1.61
C PHE A 735 13.23 -22.81 2.71
N VAL A 736 12.51 -23.89 2.98
CA VAL A 736 12.93 -24.94 3.91
C VAL A 736 13.36 -26.18 3.14
N VAL A 737 14.44 -26.82 3.61
CA VAL A 737 14.96 -28.09 3.09
C VAL A 737 14.78 -29.17 4.17
N GLY A 738 14.01 -30.21 3.86
CA GLY A 738 13.88 -31.38 4.74
C GLY A 738 14.95 -32.41 4.43
N ILE A 739 15.70 -32.87 5.45
CA ILE A 739 16.80 -33.83 5.27
C ILE A 739 16.73 -34.94 6.33
N THR A 740 16.67 -36.20 5.88
CA THR A 740 16.67 -37.38 6.75
C THR A 740 18.00 -37.57 7.50
N ASN A 741 17.98 -38.34 8.59
CA ASN A 741 19.18 -38.65 9.37
C ASN A 741 20.29 -39.40 8.59
N ASP A 742 19.98 -40.02 7.44
CA ASP A 742 20.94 -40.63 6.51
C ASP A 742 21.37 -39.72 5.34
N GLY A 743 20.83 -38.50 5.26
CA GLY A 743 21.26 -37.47 4.29
C GLY A 743 20.53 -37.51 2.96
N VAL A 744 19.24 -37.86 2.94
CA VAL A 744 18.37 -37.75 1.76
C VAL A 744 17.48 -36.52 1.92
N ILE A 745 17.36 -35.71 0.89
CA ILE A 745 16.43 -34.58 0.85
C ILE A 745 15.01 -35.14 0.70
N THR A 746 14.15 -34.90 1.68
CA THR A 746 12.73 -35.31 1.62
C THR A 746 11.92 -34.38 0.72
N GLY A 747 12.33 -33.12 0.62
CA GLY A 747 11.83 -32.13 -0.31
C GLY A 747 12.36 -30.73 -0.01
N ILE A 748 11.91 -29.76 -0.81
CA ILE A 748 12.01 -28.34 -0.50
C ILE A 748 10.62 -27.69 -0.55
N GLU A 749 10.38 -26.68 0.27
CA GLU A 749 9.15 -25.89 0.26
C GLU A 749 9.50 -24.40 0.34
N ILE A 750 9.00 -23.62 -0.62
CA ILE A 750 9.25 -22.17 -0.67
C ILE A 750 8.34 -21.48 0.35
N VAL A 751 8.94 -20.79 1.31
CA VAL A 751 8.26 -20.12 2.43
C VAL A 751 7.85 -18.70 2.03
N THR A 752 8.77 -17.94 1.41
CA THR A 752 8.49 -16.65 0.76
C THR A 752 9.38 -16.47 -0.47
N SER A 753 8.92 -15.74 -1.48
CA SER A 753 9.75 -15.41 -2.63
C SER A 753 9.27 -14.14 -3.34
N ASN A 754 10.09 -13.09 -3.36
CA ASN A 754 9.80 -11.86 -4.11
C ASN A 754 10.26 -11.99 -5.58
N GLU A 755 9.73 -13.02 -6.24
CA GLU A 755 10.12 -13.43 -7.59
C GLU A 755 9.20 -12.93 -8.70
N THR A 756 9.74 -12.84 -9.92
CA THR A 756 9.04 -12.18 -11.04
C THR A 756 7.75 -12.93 -11.41
N PRO A 757 6.58 -12.25 -11.40
CA PRO A 757 5.30 -12.89 -11.67
C PRO A 757 5.25 -13.72 -12.95
N GLY A 758 4.74 -14.94 -12.83
CA GLY A 758 4.50 -15.88 -13.92
C GLY A 758 5.70 -16.71 -14.42
N LEU A 759 6.94 -16.30 -14.14
CA LEU A 759 8.14 -17.10 -14.49
C LEU A 759 8.98 -17.47 -13.27
N GLY A 760 9.31 -16.52 -12.38
CA GLY A 760 10.09 -16.79 -11.17
C GLY A 760 9.30 -17.62 -10.15
N LEU A 761 8.04 -17.26 -9.92
CA LEU A 761 7.12 -17.94 -8.98
C LEU A 761 6.94 -19.44 -9.24
N LYS A 762 7.29 -19.94 -10.44
CA LYS A 762 7.33 -21.37 -10.77
C LYS A 762 8.35 -22.17 -9.95
N ALA A 763 9.20 -21.50 -9.18
CA ALA A 763 10.01 -22.11 -8.13
C ALA A 763 9.17 -22.80 -7.05
N SER A 764 7.97 -22.30 -6.78
CA SER A 764 7.03 -22.91 -5.83
C SER A 764 6.18 -24.02 -6.46
N ASP A 765 6.18 -24.16 -7.80
CA ASP A 765 5.42 -25.20 -8.50
C ASP A 765 5.91 -26.59 -8.05
N LYS A 766 4.98 -27.52 -7.81
CA LYS A 766 5.32 -28.93 -7.51
C LYS A 766 6.09 -29.62 -8.65
N GLU A 767 5.99 -29.13 -9.88
CA GLU A 767 6.81 -29.55 -11.03
C GLU A 767 8.30 -29.19 -10.86
N PHE A 768 8.61 -28.16 -10.08
CA PHE A 768 9.98 -27.77 -9.73
C PHE A 768 10.43 -28.37 -8.40
N THR A 769 9.67 -28.19 -7.31
CA THR A 769 10.11 -28.63 -5.97
C THR A 769 10.25 -30.15 -5.85
N SER A 770 9.47 -30.93 -6.61
CA SER A 770 9.61 -32.39 -6.65
C SER A 770 10.95 -32.89 -7.23
N LYS A 771 11.70 -32.04 -7.94
CA LYS A 771 13.04 -32.37 -8.46
C LYS A 771 14.09 -32.57 -7.35
N PHE A 772 13.79 -32.15 -6.12
CA PHE A 772 14.66 -32.29 -4.95
C PHE A 772 14.24 -33.45 -4.03
N VAL A 773 13.09 -34.09 -4.29
CA VAL A 773 12.55 -35.16 -3.45
C VAL A 773 13.29 -36.47 -3.71
N ASN A 774 13.74 -37.14 -2.64
CA ASN A 774 14.59 -38.33 -2.65
C ASN A 774 16.00 -38.12 -3.27
N VAL A 775 16.46 -36.88 -3.40
CA VAL A 775 17.82 -36.57 -3.87
C VAL A 775 18.81 -36.68 -2.71
N PRO A 776 19.94 -37.40 -2.83
CA PRO A 776 21.00 -37.39 -1.82
C PRO A 776 21.55 -35.98 -1.59
N ILE A 777 21.82 -35.58 -0.34
CA ILE A 777 22.35 -34.25 -0.02
C ILE A 777 23.78 -34.10 -0.60
N GLN A 778 23.90 -33.38 -1.72
CA GLN A 778 25.14 -33.23 -2.49
C GLN A 778 25.21 -31.86 -3.18
N GLU A 779 26.27 -31.61 -3.93
CA GLU A 779 26.40 -30.39 -4.74
C GLU A 779 25.65 -30.56 -6.07
N LEU A 780 24.55 -29.84 -6.22
CA LEU A 780 23.65 -29.83 -7.38
C LEU A 780 24.01 -28.71 -8.37
N SER A 781 23.61 -28.89 -9.62
CA SER A 781 23.91 -27.98 -10.74
C SER A 781 22.67 -27.71 -11.60
N VAL A 782 22.65 -26.58 -12.31
CA VAL A 782 21.50 -26.17 -13.16
C VAL A 782 21.75 -26.46 -14.63
N THR A 783 20.84 -27.20 -15.27
CA THR A 783 20.88 -27.51 -16.72
C THR A 783 19.73 -26.85 -17.48
N LYS A 784 19.90 -26.67 -18.80
CA LYS A 784 18.89 -26.11 -19.74
C LYS A 784 18.56 -27.06 -20.89
N GLU A 785 19.14 -28.25 -20.89
CA GLU A 785 19.02 -29.23 -22.00
C GLU A 785 18.26 -30.50 -21.60
N GLY A 786 17.70 -30.55 -20.38
CA GLY A 786 17.19 -31.75 -19.72
C GLY A 786 18.17 -32.27 -18.69
N SER A 787 17.68 -32.64 -17.50
CA SER A 787 18.46 -33.37 -16.50
C SER A 787 18.79 -34.78 -16.98
N THR A 788 20.04 -35.20 -16.76
CA THR A 788 20.53 -36.54 -17.08
C THR A 788 21.02 -37.31 -15.85
N SER A 789 20.99 -36.68 -14.67
CA SER A 789 21.53 -37.22 -13.41
C SER A 789 20.89 -36.57 -12.18
N GLU A 790 20.95 -37.25 -11.03
CA GLU A 790 20.49 -36.74 -9.72
C GLU A 790 21.30 -35.55 -9.16
N SER A 791 22.34 -35.10 -9.88
CA SER A 791 23.11 -33.88 -9.63
C SER A 791 22.73 -32.70 -10.54
N GLU A 792 21.75 -32.87 -11.43
CA GLU A 792 21.29 -31.87 -12.40
C GLU A 792 19.81 -31.51 -12.17
N ILE A 793 19.54 -30.25 -11.84
CA ILE A 793 18.19 -29.68 -11.74
C ILE A 793 17.87 -28.92 -13.02
N ASP A 794 16.74 -29.27 -13.66
CA ASP A 794 16.26 -28.58 -14.86
C ASP A 794 15.81 -27.15 -14.56
N ALA A 795 16.46 -26.18 -15.20
CA ALA A 795 16.13 -24.75 -15.16
C ALA A 795 14.67 -24.48 -15.50
N ILE A 796 14.05 -23.59 -14.73
CA ILE A 796 12.75 -23.02 -15.10
C ILE A 796 12.93 -22.21 -16.39
N ALA A 797 12.11 -22.52 -17.39
CA ALA A 797 12.20 -21.95 -18.73
C ALA A 797 11.85 -20.45 -18.73
N GLY A 798 12.89 -19.60 -18.62
CA GLY A 798 12.77 -18.15 -18.53
C GLY A 798 13.13 -17.56 -17.15
N ALA A 799 13.26 -18.39 -16.11
CA ALA A 799 13.62 -18.01 -14.75
C ALA A 799 14.84 -18.82 -14.26
N THR A 800 15.93 -18.77 -15.02
CA THR A 800 17.14 -19.52 -14.62
C THR A 800 17.79 -18.95 -13.36
N ILE A 801 17.81 -17.63 -13.19
CA ILE A 801 18.45 -16.99 -12.01
C ILE A 801 17.77 -17.49 -10.72
N THR A 802 16.44 -17.54 -10.70
CA THR A 802 15.63 -18.17 -9.64
C THR A 802 16.00 -19.63 -9.38
N THR A 803 16.26 -20.41 -10.45
CA THR A 803 16.67 -21.82 -10.31
C THR A 803 18.10 -21.94 -9.77
N GLU A 804 19.01 -21.07 -10.23
CA GLU A 804 20.40 -21.00 -9.77
C GLU A 804 20.44 -20.61 -8.29
N ALA A 805 19.63 -19.64 -7.85
CA ALA A 805 19.51 -19.22 -6.46
C ALA A 805 19.05 -20.35 -5.50
N ILE A 806 17.98 -21.07 -5.86
CA ILE A 806 17.48 -22.18 -5.03
C ILE A 806 18.48 -23.34 -5.00
N VAL A 807 19.16 -23.62 -6.12
CA VAL A 807 20.24 -24.61 -6.15
C VAL A 807 21.46 -24.15 -5.32
N ASN A 808 21.78 -22.85 -5.29
CA ASN A 808 22.80 -22.30 -4.41
C ASN A 808 22.42 -22.46 -2.93
N GLY A 809 21.19 -22.13 -2.54
CA GLY A 809 20.71 -22.32 -1.17
C GLY A 809 20.67 -23.80 -0.74
N VAL A 810 20.25 -24.74 -1.60
CA VAL A 810 20.35 -26.19 -1.32
C VAL A 810 21.81 -26.63 -1.18
N ASN A 811 22.71 -26.11 -2.03
CA ASN A 811 24.15 -26.38 -1.93
C ASN A 811 24.76 -25.81 -0.64
N ALA A 812 24.31 -24.64 -0.18
CA ALA A 812 24.68 -24.03 1.10
C ALA A 812 24.24 -24.94 2.27
N VAL A 813 23.00 -25.43 2.25
CA VAL A 813 22.51 -26.42 3.23
C VAL A 813 23.35 -27.71 3.16
N ALA A 814 23.76 -28.18 1.98
CA ALA A 814 24.67 -29.33 1.86
C ALA A 814 26.05 -29.08 2.48
N LYS A 815 26.60 -27.85 2.40
CA LYS A 815 27.85 -27.48 3.10
C LYS A 815 27.67 -27.47 4.61
N TYR A 816 26.54 -26.96 5.10
CA TYR A 816 26.19 -27.00 6.52
C TYR A 816 26.05 -28.46 7.02
N TRP A 817 25.31 -29.31 6.30
CA TRP A 817 25.11 -30.73 6.63
C TRP A 817 26.41 -31.54 6.72
N ALA A 818 27.39 -31.23 5.86
CA ALA A 818 28.72 -31.85 5.91
C ALA A 818 29.49 -31.57 7.22
N THR A 819 29.15 -30.50 7.94
CA THR A 819 29.74 -30.22 9.27
C THR A 819 29.11 -31.08 10.37
N LEU A 820 27.78 -31.22 10.37
CA LEU A 820 27.03 -32.04 11.33
C LEU A 820 27.42 -33.52 11.26
N THR A 821 27.68 -34.00 10.05
CA THR A 821 28.10 -35.38 9.76
C THR A 821 29.61 -35.62 9.89
N GLY A 822 30.40 -34.60 10.24
CA GLY A 822 31.83 -34.72 10.53
C GLY A 822 32.73 -34.93 9.31
N GLY A 823 32.30 -34.49 8.12
CA GLY A 823 33.14 -34.50 6.90
C GLY A 823 33.35 -35.88 6.28
N ALA A 824 32.37 -36.78 6.38
CA ALA A 824 32.34 -38.00 5.57
C ALA A 824 32.27 -37.62 4.08
N SER A 825 33.33 -37.92 3.33
CA SER A 825 33.50 -37.44 1.95
C SER A 825 32.47 -38.04 0.99
N LEU A 826 31.57 -37.20 0.48
CA LEU A 826 30.67 -37.52 -0.63
C LEU A 826 31.47 -37.66 -1.93
N VAL A 827 31.97 -38.88 -2.17
CA VAL A 827 32.47 -39.32 -3.47
C VAL A 827 31.78 -40.64 -3.78
N VAL A 828 30.74 -40.58 -4.61
CA VAL A 828 30.22 -41.75 -5.31
C VAL A 828 31.18 -42.02 -6.47
N GLU A 829 31.90 -43.15 -6.44
CA GLU A 829 32.65 -43.61 -7.62
C GLU A 829 31.64 -44.03 -8.72
N GLU A 830 31.94 -43.76 -9.99
CA GLU A 830 31.05 -44.12 -11.11
C GLU A 830 30.62 -45.60 -11.03
N PRO A 831 29.31 -45.92 -11.17
CA PRO A 831 28.81 -47.28 -11.04
C PRO A 831 29.43 -48.20 -12.12
N SER A 832 30.28 -49.12 -11.67
CA SER A 832 31.13 -49.90 -12.56
C SER A 832 30.37 -51.01 -13.30
N ALA A 833 30.09 -50.79 -14.58
CA ALA A 833 29.70 -51.77 -15.60
C ALA A 833 28.41 -52.60 -15.35
N SER A 834 27.46 -52.48 -16.27
CA SER A 834 26.21 -53.25 -16.26
C SER A 834 26.43 -54.77 -16.24
N VAL A 835 25.69 -55.45 -15.34
CA VAL A 835 25.60 -56.92 -15.28
C VAL A 835 24.25 -57.34 -15.86
N GLU A 836 24.27 -58.01 -17.01
CA GLU A 836 23.05 -58.49 -17.66
C GLU A 836 22.48 -59.75 -16.97
N TYR A 837 21.17 -59.76 -16.70
CA TYR A 837 20.44 -60.93 -16.17
C TYR A 837 19.40 -61.50 -17.18
N PRO A 838 19.78 -61.83 -18.43
CA PRO A 838 18.86 -62.02 -19.57
C PRO A 838 18.02 -63.31 -19.54
N THR A 839 18.03 -64.05 -18.43
CA THR A 839 17.26 -65.29 -18.25
C THR A 839 16.10 -65.16 -17.27
N LEU A 840 15.99 -64.04 -16.54
CA LEU A 840 14.87 -63.77 -15.62
C LEU A 840 13.76 -62.98 -16.31
N PHE A 841 14.12 -61.96 -17.08
CA PHE A 841 13.21 -61.16 -17.89
C PHE A 841 13.76 -61.08 -19.31
N THR A 842 13.18 -61.85 -20.24
CA THR A 842 13.69 -62.02 -21.61
C THR A 842 13.41 -60.84 -22.55
N ASP A 843 12.58 -59.91 -22.08
CA ASP A 843 11.96 -58.85 -22.88
C ASP A 843 12.38 -57.45 -22.34
N ALA A 844 13.40 -57.41 -21.46
CA ALA A 844 13.96 -56.20 -20.85
C ALA A 844 15.37 -55.93 -21.40
N ASP A 845 15.58 -54.71 -21.93
CA ASP A 845 16.87 -54.27 -22.49
C ASP A 845 17.84 -53.68 -21.43
N THR A 846 17.33 -53.30 -20.25
CA THR A 846 18.09 -52.68 -19.14
C THR A 846 17.49 -53.13 -17.79
N PHE A 847 18.33 -53.20 -16.76
CA PHE A 847 17.96 -53.40 -15.34
C PHE A 847 18.50 -52.22 -14.53
N ILE A 848 17.80 -51.79 -13.47
CA ILE A 848 18.12 -50.56 -12.72
C ILE A 848 18.06 -50.86 -11.23
N ALA A 849 19.15 -50.61 -10.51
CA ALA A 849 19.20 -50.87 -9.08
C ALA A 849 18.35 -49.88 -8.29
N GLU A 850 17.28 -50.37 -7.65
CA GLU A 850 16.50 -49.58 -6.69
C GLU A 850 17.19 -49.57 -5.33
N SER A 851 17.34 -48.38 -4.74
CA SER A 851 17.85 -48.21 -3.37
C SER A 851 16.78 -48.59 -2.36
N PHE A 852 17.13 -49.42 -1.37
CA PHE A 852 16.20 -49.88 -0.33
C PHE A 852 16.92 -50.10 1.01
N ASN A 853 16.18 -49.93 2.12
CA ASN A 853 16.74 -50.19 3.45
C ASN A 853 16.87 -51.70 3.71
N VAL A 854 18.12 -52.15 3.89
CA VAL A 854 18.50 -53.55 4.07
C VAL A 854 18.11 -54.08 5.47
N ASP A 855 17.87 -53.22 6.45
CA ASP A 855 17.41 -53.62 7.79
C ASP A 855 15.87 -53.62 7.92
N ASP A 856 15.15 -52.71 7.26
CA ASP A 856 13.68 -52.78 7.15
C ASP A 856 13.22 -53.99 6.33
N THR A 857 13.94 -54.34 5.25
CA THR A 857 13.65 -55.57 4.51
C THR A 857 13.96 -56.83 5.32
N LYS A 858 15.00 -56.85 6.17
CA LYS A 858 15.21 -57.95 7.15
C LYS A 858 14.07 -58.04 8.17
N LYS A 859 13.55 -56.91 8.64
CA LYS A 859 12.41 -56.85 9.57
C LYS A 859 11.14 -57.41 8.92
N LEU A 860 10.80 -56.93 7.71
CA LEU A 860 9.69 -57.45 6.89
C LEU A 860 9.82 -58.95 6.62
N LEU A 861 11.02 -59.43 6.25
CA LEU A 861 11.29 -60.86 6.06
C LEU A 861 11.14 -61.65 7.36
N ALA A 862 11.61 -61.13 8.50
CA ALA A 862 11.49 -61.78 9.80
C ALA A 862 10.03 -61.90 10.26
N ASP A 863 9.23 -60.84 10.10
CA ASP A 863 7.80 -60.82 10.41
C ASP A 863 6.99 -61.74 9.47
N ALA A 864 7.41 -61.87 8.20
CA ALA A 864 6.90 -62.86 7.25
C ALA A 864 7.40 -64.30 7.49
N GLY A 865 8.30 -64.51 8.47
CA GLY A 865 8.85 -65.81 8.87
C GLY A 865 10.17 -66.23 8.22
N PHE A 866 10.67 -65.46 7.25
CA PHE A 866 11.93 -65.65 6.51
C PHE A 866 13.15 -65.04 7.23
N SER A 867 13.18 -65.15 8.56
CA SER A 867 14.17 -64.58 9.52
C SER A 867 15.64 -65.05 9.37
N LYS A 868 16.00 -65.66 8.24
CA LYS A 868 17.36 -66.09 7.88
C LYS A 868 17.77 -65.70 6.46
N ASP A 869 16.83 -65.21 5.68
CA ASP A 869 17.03 -64.76 4.32
C ASP A 869 17.22 -63.22 4.34
N THR A 870 17.80 -62.65 3.29
CA THR A 870 18.07 -61.21 3.21
C THR A 870 18.09 -60.83 1.74
N ILE A 871 17.34 -59.78 1.38
CA ILE A 871 17.45 -59.16 0.06
C ILE A 871 18.68 -58.25 0.10
N THR A 872 19.58 -58.40 -0.87
CA THR A 872 20.84 -57.65 -0.96
C THR A 872 20.91 -56.72 -2.16
N GLU A 873 19.94 -56.82 -3.07
CA GLU A 873 19.89 -56.16 -4.37
C GLU A 873 18.45 -56.24 -4.89
N VAL A 874 17.96 -55.18 -5.57
CA VAL A 874 16.68 -55.10 -6.30
C VAL A 874 17.00 -54.40 -7.63
N LEU A 875 16.50 -54.91 -8.78
CA LEU A 875 16.97 -54.63 -10.15
C LEU A 875 15.86 -54.67 -11.20
#